data_AF-A0A1M6PVB8-F1
#
_entry.id   AF-A0A1M6PVB8-F1
#
_cell.length_a   1.000
_cell.length_b   1.000
_cell.length_c   1.000
_cell.angle_alpha   90.00
_cell.angle_beta   90.00
_cell.angle_gamma   90.00
#
_symmetry.space_group_name_H-M   'P 1'
#
loop_
_entity.id
_entity.type
_entity.pdbx_description
1 polymer ?
#
loop_
_entity_poly.entity_id
_entity_poly.type
_entity_poly.pdbx_seq_one_letter_code
_entity_poly.pdbx_strand_id
1 'polypeptide(L)'
;MLTITPNLGLKKPLGNEVFNRQAYNENLDLMDQNAAKKMVLDTHLADYTQQIKTDSKQSVTLPHGLSVLNAPRAAQLKPKFKGRQLVNLLGRDGNCEDVGKWTTWQVTHALDSTNKVHGNNGIKITLTSSIGNMGMIVPSTVLSGKYYLYMAELKNGNAVKIETAVSDVLLVPVVNTASFTTVYSKVTGDFLLGKSLQIRVTGVSGQYAHVDGIRLYEISQAEYNEIDTLTSAQIAERYPYVDSFQCVQNPALKVEGENLLPPFNQWMVHANTKAKVLEPYKVELDADSVDNQVYINIKAIPGQKYSFRLPEGHRARLTFSEIKEIERIVYPRFYISGGQSIIVTTPANVNNLRVHLTNVNAMTDSEYENNPTFTTGKLTFTNPMLVLGDKLPTEFKSYNPSHLYLQTPLYEGETLEEIDGNWVRTKKWEKKVLDGLGYVFGSSQTGFKAISLSGFIKGKGLPITIKYDGKILNPWAPGNPIPDQCWFTGGFDGIYLTIPNTDSGWGENYTPTADEIKAYFNGWKMYQSEGGATVPYNGTGTKTWAKIYCGIGVNSSGVVNGTHTYICPTVINDQGYTPYQLHYQLATPTTEVVPHEGELALHEGANQVEVFEGVVVRELAQPYNSTKWYINTPEAKLHNKVISVLNVFKNNISDLGNWELYTSTAYSDQTGIGRARTFDNGVYDPTAQYSVTYQAMPEEFTAPMLTVDATYDTNIKSTVDTLVDELAKVATDVTVTANAAKKAYDRAEQAFTQVGDGKNKIATAITDMGQSASGSDIFDVLASKVRDISKDANALVGDVLAGKTFYQGGSKKIGIMPDRGAYNITPGTSNKAIPAGYHSGGGVAYGNSNLVPGNIKKDVNIFGVVGSYQGAEIKSVQRARVYIGLSDYVYRLQINPVDISKTIINVYSTSISATYNGAILGRLNSASEVVVSSGDKNMTDVVIEVVEFYGGVSVQSGLTNASPTGKNVTIATININRSMIFCSNRDNSYNTKNRASVYITDSNTITVFGETNFEVSWFVLTFL
;
A
#
# COMPACT_ATOMS: atom_id res chain seq x y z
N MET A 1 -19.16 -26.62 81.78
CA MET A 1 -17.97 -26.18 81.03
C MET A 1 -17.48 -27.33 80.18
N LEU A 2 -17.04 -27.09 78.94
CA LEU A 2 -16.43 -28.12 78.08
C LEU A 2 -15.22 -28.74 78.80
N THR A 3 -15.27 -30.05 79.06
CA THR A 3 -14.24 -30.83 79.79
C THR A 3 -13.01 -31.14 78.94
N ILE A 4 -13.04 -30.81 77.65
CA ILE A 4 -11.93 -30.98 76.70
C ILE A 4 -11.67 -29.71 75.91
N THR A 5 -10.48 -29.58 75.32
CA THR A 5 -10.18 -28.54 74.33
C THR A 5 -10.79 -28.91 72.98
N PRO A 6 -11.35 -27.95 72.23
CA PRO A 6 -12.07 -28.23 70.99
C PRO A 6 -11.19 -28.68 69.82
N ASN A 7 -9.91 -28.28 69.78
CA ASN A 7 -9.03 -28.58 68.65
C ASN A 7 -8.20 -29.86 68.82
N LEU A 8 -7.83 -30.20 70.05
CA LEU A 8 -6.90 -31.30 70.36
C LEU A 8 -7.48 -32.33 71.32
N GLY A 9 -8.73 -32.17 71.77
CA GLY A 9 -9.39 -33.09 72.69
C GLY A 9 -8.74 -33.16 74.08
N LEU A 10 -7.88 -32.19 74.44
CA LEU A 10 -7.11 -32.24 75.69
C LEU A 10 -8.03 -32.08 76.88
N LYS A 11 -7.93 -32.99 77.84
CA LYS A 11 -8.71 -32.96 79.07
C LYS A 11 -8.34 -31.71 79.88
N LYS A 12 -9.34 -30.89 80.22
CA LYS A 12 -9.17 -29.71 81.08
C LYS A 12 -9.31 -30.13 82.55
N PRO A 13 -8.41 -29.67 83.45
CA PRO A 13 -8.53 -29.99 84.86
C PRO A 13 -9.81 -29.39 85.47
N LEU A 14 -10.48 -30.15 86.33
CA LEU A 14 -11.64 -29.66 87.10
C LEU A 14 -11.16 -28.82 88.30
N GLY A 15 -11.96 -27.85 88.73
CA GLY A 15 -11.55 -26.88 89.78
C GLY A 15 -11.26 -27.48 91.16
N ASN A 16 -11.55 -28.77 91.37
CA ASN A 16 -11.35 -29.52 92.61
C ASN A 16 -10.45 -30.77 92.43
N GLU A 17 -9.76 -30.91 91.30
CA GLU A 17 -8.99 -32.11 90.96
C GLU A 17 -7.53 -32.02 91.45
N VAL A 18 -7.02 -33.11 92.06
CA VAL A 18 -5.59 -33.24 92.43
C VAL A 18 -4.80 -33.64 91.19
N PHE A 19 -3.65 -33.01 90.94
CA PHE A 19 -2.85 -33.22 89.73
C PHE A 19 -2.57 -34.71 89.46
N ASN A 20 -3.20 -35.26 88.41
CA ASN A 20 -3.03 -36.65 87.98
C ASN A 20 -2.00 -36.73 86.86
N ARG A 21 -0.83 -37.31 87.15
CA ARG A 21 0.26 -37.52 86.19
C ARG A 21 -0.17 -38.34 84.96
N GLN A 22 -1.10 -39.27 85.11
CA GLN A 22 -1.62 -40.07 84.01
C GLN A 22 -2.42 -39.21 83.03
N ALA A 23 -3.33 -38.36 83.53
CA ALA A 23 -4.09 -37.45 82.68
C ALA A 23 -3.20 -36.43 81.95
N TYR A 24 -2.10 -36.01 82.58
CA TYR A 24 -1.09 -35.16 81.95
C TYR A 24 -0.35 -35.88 80.82
N ASN A 25 0.11 -37.13 81.05
CA ASN A 25 0.74 -37.93 80.00
C ASN A 25 -0.23 -38.25 78.84
N GLU A 26 -1.49 -38.58 79.14
CA GLU A 26 -2.51 -38.80 78.11
C GLU A 26 -2.74 -37.54 77.26
N ASN A 27 -2.72 -36.34 77.87
CA ASN A 27 -2.76 -35.09 77.12
C ASN A 27 -1.49 -34.87 76.27
N LEU A 28 -0.30 -35.26 76.76
CA LEU A 28 0.94 -35.18 75.96
C LEU A 28 0.92 -36.15 74.77
N ASP A 29 0.44 -37.38 74.97
CA ASP A 29 0.28 -38.37 73.89
C ASP A 29 -0.75 -37.90 72.85
N LEU A 30 -1.86 -37.29 73.31
CA LEU A 30 -2.84 -36.65 72.43
C LEU A 30 -2.26 -35.47 71.64
N MET A 31 -1.37 -34.68 72.26
CA MET A 31 -0.68 -33.58 71.57
C MET A 31 0.28 -34.13 70.50
N ASP A 32 1.06 -35.17 70.81
CA ASP A 32 2.02 -35.76 69.87
C ASP A 32 1.31 -36.48 68.71
N GLN A 33 0.22 -37.19 68.99
CA GLN A 33 -0.59 -37.87 67.95
C GLN A 33 -1.22 -36.90 66.95
N ASN A 34 -1.61 -35.70 67.40
CA ASN A 34 -2.28 -34.71 66.56
C ASN A 34 -1.34 -33.60 66.03
N ALA A 35 -0.09 -33.56 66.47
CA ALA A 35 0.91 -32.62 65.95
C ALA A 35 1.49 -33.11 64.62
N ALA A 36 1.65 -32.20 63.67
CA ALA A 36 2.42 -32.50 62.47
C ALA A 36 3.90 -32.68 62.84
N LYS A 37 4.53 -33.74 62.33
CA LYS A 37 5.99 -33.95 62.50
C LYS A 37 6.73 -32.74 61.91
N LYS A 38 7.73 -32.23 62.64
CA LYS A 38 8.57 -31.11 62.17
C LYS A 38 9.12 -31.33 60.76
N MET A 39 9.53 -32.56 60.43
CA MET A 39 10.01 -32.93 59.09
C MET A 39 8.94 -32.70 58.00
N VAL A 40 7.67 -33.02 58.27
CA VAL A 40 6.56 -32.82 57.32
C VAL A 40 6.31 -31.33 57.12
N LEU A 41 6.36 -30.54 58.20
CA LEU A 41 6.23 -29.08 58.12
C LEU A 41 7.39 -28.44 57.34
N ASP A 42 8.63 -28.87 57.60
CA ASP A 42 9.82 -28.39 56.90
C ASP A 42 9.75 -28.72 55.39
N THR A 43 9.33 -29.95 55.02
CA THR A 43 9.08 -30.33 53.62
C THR A 43 8.00 -29.47 52.99
N HIS A 44 6.86 -29.27 53.66
CA HIS A 44 5.76 -28.46 53.13
C HIS A 44 6.17 -27.00 52.93
N LEU A 45 6.98 -26.44 53.85
CA LEU A 45 7.50 -25.08 53.74
C LEU A 45 8.52 -24.93 52.60
N ALA A 46 9.35 -25.95 52.37
CA ALA A 46 10.27 -25.99 51.24
C ALA A 46 9.51 -26.05 49.91
N ASP A 47 8.51 -26.95 49.80
CA ASP A 47 7.64 -27.08 48.62
C ASP A 47 6.89 -25.77 48.34
N TYR A 48 6.30 -25.16 49.38
CA TYR A 48 5.64 -23.87 49.28
C TYR A 48 6.58 -22.77 48.77
N THR A 49 7.81 -22.73 49.32
CA THR A 49 8.83 -21.76 48.91
C THR A 49 9.22 -21.95 47.45
N GLN A 50 9.44 -23.19 47.01
CA GLN A 50 9.76 -23.52 45.63
C GLN A 50 8.61 -23.19 44.65
N GLN A 51 7.36 -23.37 45.09
CA GLN A 51 6.19 -23.12 44.23
C GLN A 51 5.87 -21.63 44.06
N ILE A 52 6.13 -20.80 45.09
CA ILE A 52 5.57 -19.43 45.16
C ILE A 52 6.65 -18.34 45.28
N LYS A 53 7.89 -18.64 45.67
CA LYS A 53 8.93 -17.62 45.89
C LYS A 53 10.05 -17.58 44.86
N THR A 54 10.26 -18.65 44.10
CA THR A 54 11.34 -18.74 43.12
C THR A 54 10.77 -18.71 41.71
N ASP A 55 11.41 -18.01 40.77
CA ASP A 55 11.10 -18.21 39.35
C ASP A 55 11.75 -19.49 38.87
N SER A 56 11.00 -20.34 38.18
CA SER A 56 11.48 -21.65 37.74
C SER A 56 11.00 -21.95 36.33
N LYS A 57 11.92 -21.85 35.36
CA LYS A 57 11.68 -22.20 33.94
C LYS A 57 12.56 -23.38 33.56
N GLN A 58 12.05 -24.23 32.68
CA GLN A 58 12.80 -25.35 32.11
C GLN A 58 13.06 -25.09 30.63
N SER A 59 14.29 -25.38 30.19
CA SER A 59 14.67 -25.40 28.79
C SER A 59 14.63 -26.82 28.24
N VAL A 60 14.16 -26.96 27.00
CA VAL A 60 14.12 -28.23 26.26
C VAL A 60 14.53 -27.98 24.81
N THR A 61 15.15 -28.97 24.17
CA THR A 61 15.41 -28.96 22.73
C THR A 61 14.53 -30.02 22.10
N LEU A 62 13.63 -29.59 21.23
CA LEU A 62 12.68 -30.44 20.51
C LEU A 62 13.28 -30.80 19.14
N PRO A 63 13.43 -32.09 18.79
CA PRO A 63 13.85 -32.48 17.45
C PRO A 63 12.74 -32.20 16.42
N HIS A 64 13.12 -32.14 15.14
CA HIS A 64 12.17 -32.14 14.03
C HIS A 64 11.23 -33.36 14.09
N GLY A 65 9.97 -33.18 13.71
CA GLY A 65 8.92 -34.19 13.80
C GLY A 65 8.24 -34.27 15.17
N LEU A 66 7.63 -35.42 15.47
CA LEU A 66 6.86 -35.65 16.69
C LEU A 66 7.75 -35.98 17.90
N SER A 67 7.40 -35.44 19.06
CA SER A 67 8.08 -35.64 20.33
C SER A 67 7.12 -35.63 21.52
N VAL A 68 7.57 -36.19 22.65
CA VAL A 68 6.86 -36.12 23.93
C VAL A 68 7.50 -35.05 24.81
N LEU A 69 6.70 -34.14 25.35
CA LEU A 69 7.12 -33.16 26.34
C LEU A 69 6.29 -33.30 27.61
N ASN A 70 6.95 -33.56 28.75
CA ASN A 70 6.26 -33.68 30.04
C ASN A 70 6.31 -32.38 30.82
N ALA A 71 5.17 -31.71 30.97
CA ALA A 71 5.06 -30.48 31.74
C ALA A 71 4.55 -30.77 33.16
N PRO A 72 5.12 -30.19 34.21
CA PRO A 72 4.66 -30.42 35.59
C PRO A 72 3.30 -29.75 35.89
N ARG A 73 2.83 -28.89 34.99
CA ARG A 73 1.59 -28.11 35.09
C ARG A 73 1.23 -27.54 33.71
N ALA A 74 0.05 -26.94 33.60
CA ALA A 74 -0.28 -26.13 32.43
C ALA A 74 0.64 -24.89 32.36
N ALA A 75 1.22 -24.64 31.19
CA ALA A 75 2.19 -23.57 30.95
C ALA A 75 2.21 -23.16 29.47
N GLN A 76 2.67 -21.94 29.18
CA GLN A 76 2.95 -21.52 27.80
C GLN A 76 4.31 -22.07 27.36
N LEU A 77 4.39 -22.59 26.13
CA LEU A 77 5.66 -23.03 25.53
C LEU A 77 6.21 -21.92 24.64
N LYS A 78 7.41 -21.41 24.97
CA LYS A 78 8.07 -20.33 24.23
C LYS A 78 9.25 -20.88 23.42
N PRO A 79 9.06 -21.18 22.12
CA PRO A 79 10.13 -21.65 21.24
C PRO A 79 11.07 -20.54 20.77
N LYS A 80 12.29 -20.94 20.46
CA LYS A 80 13.37 -20.19 19.82
C LYS A 80 13.89 -21.01 18.64
N PHE A 81 13.57 -20.54 17.45
CA PHE A 81 13.93 -21.19 16.20
C PHE A 81 15.33 -20.77 15.76
N LYS A 82 16.03 -21.69 15.08
CA LYS A 82 17.32 -21.46 14.45
C LYS A 82 17.20 -21.70 12.96
N GLY A 83 17.77 -20.80 12.16
CA GLY A 83 17.73 -20.95 10.71
C GLY A 83 18.77 -21.91 10.18
N ARG A 84 18.52 -22.36 8.96
CA ARG A 84 19.39 -23.27 8.20
C ARG A 84 19.20 -23.00 6.71
N GLN A 85 20.23 -23.27 5.93
CA GLN A 85 20.17 -23.23 4.48
C GLN A 85 20.87 -24.44 3.84
N LEU A 86 20.41 -24.84 2.67
CA LEU A 86 21.00 -25.84 1.80
C LEU A 86 21.26 -25.20 0.44
N VAL A 87 22.50 -25.32 -0.04
CA VAL A 87 22.92 -24.81 -1.35
C VAL A 87 23.40 -25.98 -2.19
N ASN A 88 22.56 -26.47 -3.09
CA ASN A 88 22.95 -27.50 -4.03
C ASN A 88 23.87 -26.88 -5.09
N LEU A 89 25.15 -27.24 -5.06
CA LEU A 89 26.15 -26.66 -5.97
C LEU A 89 25.96 -27.09 -7.42
N LEU A 90 25.13 -28.10 -7.68
CA LEU A 90 24.72 -28.51 -9.02
C LEU A 90 23.54 -27.65 -9.53
N GLY A 91 23.03 -26.71 -8.74
CA GLY A 91 21.86 -25.92 -9.10
C GLY A 91 20.62 -26.79 -9.21
N ARG A 92 19.95 -26.72 -10.36
CA ARG A 92 18.82 -27.60 -10.72
C ARG A 92 19.23 -28.83 -11.51
N ASP A 93 20.44 -28.88 -12.08
CA ASP A 93 20.82 -29.97 -13.02
C ASP A 93 20.72 -31.37 -12.38
N GLY A 94 20.78 -31.43 -11.05
CA GLY A 94 20.63 -32.62 -10.24
C GLY A 94 19.23 -33.27 -10.23
N ASN A 95 18.18 -32.52 -10.57
CA ASN A 95 16.82 -33.06 -10.75
C ASN A 95 16.67 -33.85 -12.06
N CYS A 96 17.75 -33.99 -12.83
CA CYS A 96 17.82 -34.90 -13.96
C CYS A 96 16.84 -34.60 -15.12
N GLU A 97 16.38 -33.34 -15.25
CA GLU A 97 15.45 -32.91 -16.31
C GLU A 97 16.12 -32.64 -17.68
N ASP A 98 17.45 -32.62 -17.74
CA ASP A 98 18.20 -32.36 -18.97
C ASP A 98 19.44 -33.26 -19.07
N VAL A 99 19.39 -34.27 -19.94
CA VAL A 99 20.53 -35.15 -20.23
C VAL A 99 21.72 -34.41 -20.83
N GLY A 100 21.52 -33.27 -21.51
CA GLY A 100 22.58 -32.49 -22.15
C GLY A 100 23.59 -31.87 -21.17
N LYS A 101 23.26 -31.86 -19.88
CA LYS A 101 24.16 -31.42 -18.79
C LYS A 101 25.22 -32.46 -18.41
N TRP A 102 25.03 -33.70 -18.86
CA TRP A 102 25.82 -34.85 -18.43
C TRP A 102 26.68 -35.38 -19.58
N THR A 103 27.95 -35.61 -19.31
CA THR A 103 28.85 -36.32 -20.22
C THR A 103 28.67 -37.83 -20.06
N THR A 104 28.90 -38.57 -21.14
CA THR A 104 28.78 -40.04 -21.16
C THR A 104 30.07 -40.70 -21.60
N TRP A 105 30.37 -41.85 -21.01
CA TRP A 105 31.44 -42.74 -21.42
C TRP A 105 30.96 -44.18 -21.34
N GLN A 106 30.92 -44.88 -22.47
CA GLN A 106 30.45 -46.27 -22.58
C GLN A 106 29.02 -46.53 -22.08
N VAL A 107 28.19 -45.48 -22.06
CA VAL A 107 26.75 -45.51 -21.79
C VAL A 107 26.01 -44.61 -22.77
N THR A 108 24.71 -44.84 -22.93
CA THR A 108 23.75 -43.84 -23.39
C THR A 108 22.84 -43.44 -22.23
N HIS A 109 22.23 -42.26 -22.31
CA HIS A 109 21.28 -41.77 -21.32
C HIS A 109 20.04 -41.18 -21.99
N ALA A 110 18.90 -41.28 -21.32
CA ALA A 110 17.64 -40.72 -21.78
C ALA A 110 16.77 -40.32 -20.57
N LEU A 111 15.93 -39.30 -20.76
CA LEU A 111 14.92 -38.93 -19.77
C LEU A 111 13.90 -40.06 -19.58
N ASP A 112 13.50 -40.31 -18.34
CA ASP A 112 12.53 -41.33 -17.94
C ASP A 112 11.49 -40.71 -17.00
N SER A 113 10.28 -40.51 -17.50
CA SER A 113 9.17 -39.91 -16.74
C SER A 113 8.51 -40.87 -15.75
N THR A 114 8.88 -42.16 -15.77
CA THR A 114 8.32 -43.21 -14.92
C THR A 114 9.22 -43.53 -13.73
N ASN A 115 10.54 -43.64 -13.94
CA ASN A 115 11.51 -43.87 -12.87
C ASN A 115 12.17 -42.57 -12.47
N LYS A 116 11.53 -41.86 -11.53
CA LYS A 116 11.96 -40.58 -10.98
C LYS A 116 11.61 -40.47 -9.49
N VAL A 117 12.26 -39.54 -8.82
CA VAL A 117 11.99 -39.14 -7.43
C VAL A 117 11.55 -37.68 -7.38
N HIS A 118 12.23 -36.81 -8.14
CA HIS A 118 11.95 -35.38 -8.21
C HIS A 118 11.53 -34.98 -9.63
N GLY A 119 10.95 -33.79 -9.76
CA GLY A 119 10.61 -33.23 -11.06
C GLY A 119 9.66 -34.09 -11.91
N ASN A 120 9.78 -33.95 -13.23
CA ASN A 120 9.01 -34.67 -14.23
C ASN A 120 9.74 -35.92 -14.76
N ASN A 121 11.07 -35.99 -14.68
CA ASN A 121 11.89 -37.06 -15.25
C ASN A 121 13.10 -37.40 -14.36
N GLY A 122 13.43 -38.69 -14.27
CA GLY A 122 14.78 -39.13 -13.91
C GLY A 122 15.60 -39.41 -15.18
N ILE A 123 16.84 -39.89 -15.01
CA ILE A 123 17.67 -40.34 -16.13
C ILE A 123 17.84 -41.85 -16.10
N LYS A 124 17.49 -42.50 -17.21
CA LYS A 124 17.84 -43.88 -17.50
C LYS A 124 19.20 -43.95 -18.17
N ILE A 125 20.13 -44.70 -17.57
CA ILE A 125 21.50 -44.93 -18.07
C ILE A 125 21.58 -46.35 -18.61
N THR A 126 21.93 -46.53 -19.88
CA THR A 126 22.05 -47.83 -20.55
C THR A 126 23.49 -48.10 -20.97
N LEU A 127 24.04 -49.24 -20.59
CA LEU A 127 25.40 -49.65 -20.90
C LEU A 127 25.59 -49.95 -22.39
N THR A 128 26.71 -49.50 -22.96
CA THR A 128 27.20 -49.92 -24.28
C THR A 128 28.46 -50.80 -24.19
N SER A 129 28.97 -51.01 -22.97
CA SER A 129 30.11 -51.89 -22.62
C SER A 129 29.84 -52.59 -21.28
N SER A 130 30.84 -53.26 -20.71
CA SER A 130 30.72 -53.92 -19.39
C SER A 130 30.67 -52.92 -18.22
N ILE A 131 31.23 -51.73 -18.41
CA ILE A 131 31.26 -50.64 -17.43
C ILE A 131 31.04 -49.35 -18.23
N GLY A 132 30.34 -48.38 -17.64
CA GLY A 132 30.25 -47.04 -18.20
C GLY A 132 29.75 -46.02 -17.19
N ASN A 133 29.96 -44.74 -17.52
CA ASN A 133 29.79 -43.61 -16.61
C ASN A 133 28.97 -42.51 -17.28
N MET A 134 28.00 -41.97 -16.55
CA MET A 134 27.44 -40.65 -16.79
C MET A 134 28.04 -39.69 -15.75
N GLY A 135 28.41 -38.46 -16.11
CA GLY A 135 28.95 -37.53 -15.11
C GLY A 135 29.07 -36.09 -15.56
N MET A 136 29.39 -35.23 -14.61
CA MET A 136 29.63 -33.81 -14.84
C MET A 136 30.92 -33.38 -14.16
N ILE A 137 31.56 -32.35 -14.70
CA ILE A 137 32.72 -31.74 -14.05
C ILE A 137 32.25 -31.12 -12.72
N VAL A 138 33.05 -31.29 -11.67
CA VAL A 138 32.77 -30.67 -10.37
C VAL A 138 32.59 -29.16 -10.55
N PRO A 139 31.50 -28.57 -9.99
CA PRO A 139 31.29 -27.13 -10.06
C PRO A 139 32.49 -26.35 -9.51
N SER A 140 32.88 -25.30 -10.21
CA SER A 140 33.99 -24.41 -9.79
C SER A 140 33.70 -23.62 -8.50
N THR A 141 32.49 -23.72 -7.95
CA THR A 141 32.12 -23.22 -6.62
C THR A 141 32.71 -24.05 -5.48
N VAL A 142 33.22 -25.26 -5.76
CA VAL A 142 33.95 -26.07 -4.78
C VAL A 142 35.29 -25.43 -4.45
N LEU A 143 35.60 -25.34 -3.15
CA LEU A 143 36.78 -24.67 -2.61
C LEU A 143 37.70 -25.65 -1.90
N SER A 144 39.01 -25.42 -2.02
CA SER A 144 40.04 -26.14 -1.25
C SER A 144 39.85 -25.92 0.27
N GLY A 145 40.15 -26.94 1.07
CA GLY A 145 40.00 -26.91 2.54
C GLY A 145 38.56 -26.93 3.08
N LYS A 146 37.55 -27.10 2.23
CA LYS A 146 36.13 -27.26 2.61
C LYS A 146 35.67 -28.72 2.59
N TYR A 147 34.52 -28.99 3.20
CA TYR A 147 33.93 -30.32 3.33
C TYR A 147 32.60 -30.38 2.57
N TYR A 148 32.32 -31.53 1.96
CA TYR A 148 31.15 -31.70 1.10
C TYR A 148 30.48 -33.06 1.30
N LEU A 149 29.19 -33.10 1.01
CA LEU A 149 28.38 -34.31 0.92
C LEU A 149 27.86 -34.47 -0.51
N TYR A 150 28.34 -35.52 -1.18
CA TYR A 150 27.85 -35.91 -2.51
C TYR A 150 26.77 -36.98 -2.35
N MET A 151 25.59 -36.77 -2.95
CA MET A 151 24.46 -37.70 -2.84
C MET A 151 23.75 -37.89 -4.18
N ALA A 152 23.04 -39.02 -4.32
CA ALA A 152 22.15 -39.30 -5.44
C ALA A 152 21.08 -40.33 -5.04
N GLU A 153 19.96 -40.33 -5.75
CA GLU A 153 18.94 -41.37 -5.67
C GLU A 153 19.20 -42.39 -6.79
N LEU A 154 19.51 -43.64 -6.42
CA LEU A 154 19.87 -44.68 -7.40
C LEU A 154 18.87 -45.84 -7.37
N LYS A 155 18.47 -46.31 -8.55
CA LYS A 155 17.68 -47.54 -8.71
C LYS A 155 18.30 -48.40 -9.79
N ASN A 156 18.65 -49.63 -9.45
CA ASN A 156 19.10 -50.58 -10.46
C ASN A 156 17.93 -50.97 -11.38
N GLY A 157 18.18 -51.14 -12.67
CA GLY A 157 17.19 -51.67 -13.60
C GLY A 157 17.37 -53.18 -13.68
N ASN A 158 18.35 -53.57 -14.49
CA ASN A 158 18.76 -54.96 -14.67
C ASN A 158 20.28 -55.13 -14.83
N ALA A 159 21.06 -54.09 -14.49
CA ALA A 159 22.51 -54.15 -14.45
C ALA A 159 22.99 -54.96 -13.23
N VAL A 160 24.30 -55.23 -13.17
CA VAL A 160 24.90 -55.86 -11.97
C VAL A 160 24.79 -54.90 -10.79
N LYS A 161 25.08 -53.61 -11.01
CA LYS A 161 24.92 -52.55 -10.00
C LYS A 161 24.99 -51.16 -10.64
N ILE A 162 24.51 -50.17 -9.90
CA ILE A 162 24.71 -48.74 -10.13
C ILE A 162 25.37 -48.13 -8.90
N GLU A 163 26.29 -47.17 -9.07
CA GLU A 163 27.07 -46.58 -7.98
C GLU A 163 27.31 -45.09 -8.23
N THR A 164 27.37 -44.29 -7.16
CA THR A 164 28.04 -42.97 -7.25
C THR A 164 29.55 -43.17 -7.36
N ALA A 165 30.23 -42.23 -8.00
CA ALA A 165 31.68 -42.20 -8.17
C ALA A 165 32.19 -40.76 -8.23
N VAL A 166 33.43 -40.55 -7.77
CA VAL A 166 34.18 -39.32 -8.05
C VAL A 166 35.46 -39.73 -8.77
N SER A 167 35.46 -39.54 -10.09
CA SER A 167 36.51 -40.06 -11.00
C SER A 167 36.91 -41.51 -10.67
N ASP A 168 35.91 -42.38 -10.55
CA ASP A 168 36.02 -43.83 -10.28
C ASP A 168 36.61 -44.26 -8.91
N VAL A 169 36.81 -43.35 -7.94
CA VAL A 169 37.47 -43.67 -6.64
C VAL A 169 36.50 -43.98 -5.49
N LEU A 170 35.35 -43.30 -5.41
CA LEU A 170 34.41 -43.41 -4.29
C LEU A 170 33.12 -44.13 -4.71
N LEU A 171 33.14 -45.46 -4.70
CA LEU A 171 32.07 -46.31 -5.21
C LEU A 171 31.09 -46.76 -4.12
N VAL A 172 29.82 -46.34 -4.21
CA VAL A 172 28.74 -46.77 -3.30
C VAL A 172 27.69 -47.58 -4.08
N PRO A 173 27.71 -48.92 -4.01
CA PRO A 173 26.85 -49.77 -4.84
C PRO A 173 25.39 -49.85 -4.41
N VAL A 174 24.50 -49.84 -5.40
CA VAL A 174 23.09 -50.17 -5.28
C VAL A 174 22.73 -51.27 -6.29
N VAL A 175 22.12 -52.33 -5.77
CA VAL A 175 21.58 -53.46 -6.57
C VAL A 175 20.05 -53.51 -6.56
N ASN A 176 19.40 -52.70 -5.72
CA ASN A 176 17.95 -52.67 -5.54
C ASN A 176 17.24 -52.29 -6.84
N THR A 177 16.35 -53.15 -7.31
CA THR A 177 15.58 -52.95 -8.55
C THR A 177 14.16 -52.45 -8.34
N ALA A 178 13.65 -52.49 -7.11
CA ALA A 178 12.26 -52.17 -6.80
C ALA A 178 12.07 -50.66 -6.61
N SER A 179 12.93 -50.03 -5.81
CA SER A 179 12.83 -48.63 -5.39
C SER A 179 14.15 -47.89 -5.52
N PHE A 180 14.08 -46.56 -5.52
CA PHE A 180 15.26 -45.72 -5.39
C PHE A 180 15.87 -45.88 -4.00
N THR A 181 17.20 -45.76 -3.94
CA THR A 181 17.99 -45.80 -2.72
C THR A 181 18.87 -44.56 -2.69
N THR A 182 18.71 -43.74 -1.64
CA THR A 182 19.59 -42.60 -1.39
C THR A 182 20.98 -43.11 -1.01
N VAL A 183 21.99 -42.72 -1.78
CA VAL A 183 23.39 -42.97 -1.47
C VAL A 183 24.12 -41.66 -1.20
N TYR A 184 25.17 -41.71 -0.39
CA TYR A 184 25.96 -40.54 -0.05
C TYR A 184 27.43 -40.88 0.11
N SER A 185 28.29 -39.87 -0.06
CA SER A 185 29.73 -39.94 0.17
C SER A 185 30.22 -38.61 0.73
N LYS A 186 30.95 -38.69 1.84
CA LYS A 186 31.61 -37.52 2.44
C LYS A 186 32.95 -37.30 1.74
N VAL A 187 33.18 -36.09 1.24
CA VAL A 187 34.38 -35.74 0.44
C VAL A 187 34.95 -34.39 0.84
N THR A 188 36.25 -34.19 0.63
CA THR A 188 36.89 -32.88 0.83
C THR A 188 36.98 -32.12 -0.49
N GLY A 189 37.02 -30.79 -0.42
CA GLY A 189 37.18 -29.94 -1.60
C GLY A 189 38.48 -30.25 -2.35
N ASP A 190 39.58 -30.48 -1.62
CA ASP A 190 40.87 -30.85 -2.20
C ASP A 190 40.79 -32.14 -3.03
N PHE A 191 39.94 -33.08 -2.63
CA PHE A 191 39.71 -34.31 -3.36
C PHE A 191 38.83 -34.08 -4.61
N LEU A 192 37.89 -33.14 -4.58
CA LEU A 192 36.95 -32.87 -5.66
C LEU A 192 37.52 -31.99 -6.79
N LEU A 193 38.45 -31.09 -6.48
CA LEU A 193 39.00 -30.13 -7.45
C LEU A 193 39.59 -30.85 -8.68
N GLY A 194 39.17 -30.41 -9.87
CA GLY A 194 39.62 -30.97 -11.15
C GLY A 194 39.04 -32.34 -11.52
N LYS A 195 38.07 -32.86 -10.74
CA LYS A 195 37.43 -34.16 -10.97
C LYS A 195 36.01 -34.04 -11.54
N SER A 196 35.42 -35.19 -11.79
CA SER A 196 34.02 -35.34 -12.21
C SER A 196 33.21 -36.08 -11.15
N LEU A 197 31.98 -35.60 -10.91
CA LEU A 197 30.95 -36.35 -10.21
C LEU A 197 30.30 -37.31 -11.22
N GLN A 198 30.23 -38.58 -10.87
CA GLN A 198 29.86 -39.65 -11.80
C GLN A 198 28.84 -40.61 -11.20
N ILE A 199 28.00 -41.14 -12.07
CA ILE A 199 27.11 -42.28 -11.84
C ILE A 199 27.61 -43.42 -12.72
N ARG A 200 28.10 -44.47 -12.09
CA ARG A 200 28.71 -45.63 -12.74
C ARG A 200 27.72 -46.78 -12.79
N VAL A 201 27.62 -47.41 -13.95
CA VAL A 201 26.84 -48.64 -14.13
C VAL A 201 27.80 -49.76 -14.49
N THR A 202 27.65 -50.92 -13.86
CA THR A 202 28.44 -52.13 -14.14
C THR A 202 27.52 -53.26 -14.54
N GLY A 203 27.88 -54.01 -15.58
CA GLY A 203 27.07 -55.09 -16.11
C GLY A 203 27.56 -55.59 -17.45
N VAL A 204 26.64 -55.81 -18.37
CA VAL A 204 26.89 -56.12 -19.78
C VAL A 204 26.15 -55.12 -20.68
N SER A 205 26.61 -54.99 -21.92
CA SER A 205 25.98 -54.09 -22.90
C SER A 205 24.47 -54.35 -23.02
N GLY A 206 23.68 -53.28 -23.00
CA GLY A 206 22.21 -53.29 -23.02
C GLY A 206 21.53 -53.32 -21.66
N GLN A 207 22.27 -53.61 -20.57
CA GLN A 207 21.73 -53.45 -19.21
C GLN A 207 21.64 -51.98 -18.81
N TYR A 208 20.74 -51.66 -17.88
CA TYR A 208 20.44 -50.28 -17.51
C TYR A 208 20.16 -50.10 -16.01
N ALA A 209 20.22 -48.85 -15.58
CA ALA A 209 19.82 -48.37 -14.26
C ALA A 209 19.27 -46.93 -14.35
N HIS A 210 18.74 -46.42 -13.25
CA HIS A 210 18.07 -45.12 -13.16
C HIS A 210 18.70 -44.28 -12.05
N VAL A 211 18.78 -42.96 -12.28
CA VAL A 211 19.27 -41.99 -11.30
C VAL A 211 18.38 -40.75 -11.29
N ASP A 212 18.24 -40.16 -10.11
CA ASP A 212 17.65 -38.85 -9.89
C ASP A 212 18.28 -38.16 -8.66
N GLY A 213 17.92 -36.92 -8.37
CA GLY A 213 18.22 -36.22 -7.12
C GLY A 213 19.71 -36.06 -6.80
N ILE A 214 20.55 -35.89 -7.84
CA ILE A 214 22.01 -35.76 -7.69
C ILE A 214 22.32 -34.41 -7.04
N ARG A 215 23.07 -34.40 -5.94
CA ARG A 215 23.30 -33.19 -5.15
C ARG A 215 24.68 -33.15 -4.51
N LEU A 216 25.19 -31.93 -4.37
CA LEU A 216 26.46 -31.66 -3.67
C LEU A 216 26.25 -30.48 -2.73
N TYR A 217 26.39 -30.74 -1.43
CA TYR A 217 26.28 -29.71 -0.39
C TYR A 217 27.64 -29.41 0.21
N GLU A 218 27.99 -28.13 0.36
CA GLU A 218 29.02 -27.72 1.32
C GLU A 218 28.46 -27.94 2.73
N ILE A 219 29.25 -28.58 3.60
CA ILE A 219 28.89 -28.83 5.00
C ILE A 219 30.02 -28.36 5.90
N SER A 220 29.70 -28.09 7.17
CA SER A 220 30.70 -27.79 8.18
C SER A 220 31.56 -29.02 8.50
N GLN A 221 32.75 -28.79 9.08
CA GLN A 221 33.58 -29.88 9.57
C GLN A 221 32.89 -30.69 10.68
N ALA A 222 32.07 -30.04 11.50
CA ALA A 222 31.31 -30.71 12.56
C ALA A 222 30.28 -31.69 11.96
N GLU A 223 29.51 -31.24 10.97
CA GLU A 223 28.58 -32.11 10.23
C GLU A 223 29.31 -33.24 9.51
N TYR A 224 30.46 -32.95 8.88
CA TYR A 224 31.28 -33.97 8.20
C TYR A 224 31.67 -35.12 9.13
N ASN A 225 31.94 -34.81 10.41
CA ASN A 225 32.25 -35.81 11.42
C ASN A 225 31.00 -36.50 11.98
N GLU A 226 29.87 -35.78 12.09
CA GLU A 226 28.60 -36.33 12.60
C GLU A 226 27.99 -37.34 11.63
N ILE A 227 28.19 -37.19 10.31
CA ILE A 227 27.61 -38.06 9.28
C ILE A 227 27.83 -39.55 9.57
N ASP A 228 28.99 -39.94 10.11
CA ASP A 228 29.29 -41.35 10.43
C ASP A 228 28.41 -41.94 11.55
N THR A 229 27.74 -41.08 12.32
CA THR A 229 26.85 -41.46 13.43
C THR A 229 25.37 -41.58 13.02
N LEU A 230 25.04 -41.17 11.80
CA LEU A 230 23.67 -41.08 11.30
C LEU A 230 23.32 -42.29 10.43
N THR A 231 22.05 -42.68 10.47
CA THR A 231 21.49 -43.66 9.53
C THR A 231 21.24 -43.01 8.16
N SER A 232 21.14 -43.81 7.10
CA SER A 232 20.84 -43.30 5.75
C SER A 232 19.51 -42.52 5.70
N ALA A 233 18.51 -42.97 6.45
CA ALA A 233 17.22 -42.27 6.54
C ALA A 233 17.36 -40.89 7.20
N GLN A 234 18.14 -40.79 8.29
CA GLN A 234 18.42 -39.50 8.94
C GLN A 234 19.22 -38.56 8.03
N ILE A 235 20.14 -39.10 7.21
CA ILE A 235 20.89 -38.29 6.25
C ILE A 235 19.98 -37.78 5.13
N ALA A 236 19.08 -38.62 4.60
CA ALA A 236 18.11 -38.20 3.60
C ALA A 236 17.17 -37.10 4.11
N GLU A 237 16.72 -37.20 5.37
CA GLU A 237 15.90 -36.17 6.02
C GLU A 237 16.67 -34.88 6.28
N ARG A 238 17.95 -34.96 6.67
CA ARG A 238 18.77 -33.78 6.95
C ARG A 238 19.30 -33.08 5.70
N TYR A 239 19.53 -33.82 4.61
CA TYR A 239 20.09 -33.32 3.36
C TYR A 239 19.23 -33.78 2.16
N PRO A 240 17.94 -33.38 2.12
CA PRO A 240 17.05 -33.68 1.01
C PRO A 240 17.56 -32.99 -0.26
N TYR A 241 17.06 -33.40 -1.43
CA TYR A 241 17.30 -32.65 -2.65
C TYR A 241 16.62 -31.27 -2.58
N VAL A 242 17.32 -30.23 -3.03
CA VAL A 242 16.75 -28.89 -3.23
C VAL A 242 17.17 -28.33 -4.58
N ASP A 243 16.26 -27.60 -5.21
CA ASP A 243 16.55 -26.86 -6.44
C ASP A 243 17.40 -25.62 -6.13
N SER A 244 18.71 -25.71 -6.35
CA SER A 244 19.70 -24.64 -6.15
C SER A 244 19.88 -24.20 -4.69
N PHE A 245 18.92 -23.51 -4.10
CA PHE A 245 19.03 -22.92 -2.76
C PHE A 245 17.69 -23.03 -2.04
N GLN A 246 17.73 -23.47 -0.79
CA GLN A 246 16.64 -23.27 0.14
C GLN A 246 17.13 -22.89 1.53
N CYS A 247 16.31 -22.12 2.25
CA CYS A 247 16.44 -21.92 3.69
C CYS A 247 15.18 -22.43 4.38
N VAL A 248 15.21 -22.57 5.71
CA VAL A 248 13.99 -22.86 6.48
C VAL A 248 12.95 -21.79 6.13
N GLN A 249 11.77 -22.19 5.66
CA GLN A 249 10.64 -21.30 5.43
C GLN A 249 9.54 -21.64 6.41
N ASN A 250 8.92 -20.59 6.95
CA ASN A 250 7.69 -20.68 7.71
C ASN A 250 7.72 -21.76 8.81
N PRO A 251 8.61 -21.60 9.81
CA PRO A 251 8.75 -22.58 10.88
C PRO A 251 7.45 -22.68 11.70
N ALA A 252 7.14 -23.90 12.15
CA ALA A 252 5.88 -24.22 12.78
C ALA A 252 6.02 -25.20 13.94
N LEU A 253 5.18 -25.01 14.97
CA LEU A 253 4.98 -25.97 16.04
C LEU A 253 3.50 -26.24 16.24
N LYS A 254 3.18 -27.47 16.63
CA LYS A 254 1.84 -27.85 17.10
C LYS A 254 1.96 -28.62 18.41
N VAL A 255 1.12 -28.29 19.38
CA VAL A 255 0.92 -29.08 20.59
C VAL A 255 -0.49 -29.64 20.54
N GLU A 256 -0.63 -30.96 20.56
CA GLU A 256 -1.96 -31.58 20.61
C GLU A 256 -2.60 -31.38 21.99
N GLY A 257 -3.93 -31.36 22.03
CA GLY A 257 -4.66 -31.32 23.31
C GLY A 257 -4.58 -32.65 24.07
N GLU A 258 -5.05 -32.66 25.32
CA GLU A 258 -5.07 -33.89 26.16
C GLU A 258 -5.77 -35.06 25.45
N ASN A 259 -6.93 -34.80 24.83
CA ASN A 259 -7.57 -35.74 23.91
C ASN A 259 -7.04 -35.47 22.51
N LEU A 260 -6.53 -36.51 21.84
CA LEU A 260 -5.99 -36.46 20.48
C LEU A 260 -7.07 -36.65 19.40
N LEU A 261 -8.29 -37.02 19.78
CA LEU A 261 -9.38 -37.27 18.83
C LEU A 261 -10.15 -35.99 18.52
N PRO A 262 -10.16 -35.51 17.27
CA PRO A 262 -10.99 -34.37 16.89
C PRO A 262 -12.49 -34.71 16.93
N PRO A 263 -13.37 -33.70 16.85
CA PRO A 263 -14.81 -33.92 16.73
C PRO A 263 -15.20 -34.75 15.50
N PHE A 264 -16.33 -35.45 15.56
CA PHE A 264 -16.79 -36.39 14.52
C PHE A 264 -17.08 -35.76 13.15
N ASN A 265 -17.25 -34.44 13.07
CA ASN A 265 -17.37 -33.75 11.78
C ASN A 265 -16.03 -33.72 10.99
N GLN A 266 -14.91 -34.09 11.62
CA GLN A 266 -13.60 -34.26 10.98
C GLN A 266 -13.25 -35.74 10.73
N TRP A 267 -14.13 -36.67 11.10
CA TRP A 267 -13.89 -38.10 10.92
C TRP A 267 -14.34 -38.54 9.52
N MET A 268 -13.63 -39.51 8.99
CA MET A 268 -13.98 -40.13 7.72
C MET A 268 -15.15 -41.10 7.92
N VAL A 269 -16.12 -41.02 7.01
CA VAL A 269 -17.24 -41.98 6.92
C VAL A 269 -16.86 -43.03 5.90
N HIS A 270 -16.90 -44.31 6.27
CA HIS A 270 -16.62 -45.40 5.33
C HIS A 270 -17.72 -45.48 4.26
N ALA A 271 -17.38 -45.88 3.03
CA ALA A 271 -18.25 -45.70 1.85
C ALA A 271 -19.63 -46.37 1.93
N ASN A 272 -19.75 -47.46 2.70
CA ASN A 272 -21.01 -48.18 2.92
C ASN A 272 -21.77 -47.70 4.18
N THR A 273 -21.29 -46.68 4.88
CA THR A 273 -21.80 -46.25 6.18
C THR A 273 -22.73 -45.06 6.04
N LYS A 274 -23.91 -45.14 6.64
CA LYS A 274 -24.77 -43.99 6.90
C LYS A 274 -24.48 -43.49 8.31
N ALA A 275 -23.76 -42.38 8.42
CA ALA A 275 -23.42 -41.78 9.70
C ALA A 275 -24.07 -40.39 9.83
N LYS A 276 -24.57 -40.08 11.01
CA LYS A 276 -25.10 -38.76 11.37
C LYS A 276 -24.39 -38.25 12.61
N VAL A 277 -23.66 -37.14 12.45
CA VAL A 277 -23.10 -36.41 13.59
C VAL A 277 -24.25 -35.66 14.27
N LEU A 278 -24.53 -35.98 15.54
CA LEU A 278 -25.58 -35.36 16.34
C LEU A 278 -25.03 -34.18 17.14
N GLU A 279 -23.84 -34.34 17.71
CA GLU A 279 -23.06 -33.34 18.43
C GLU A 279 -21.57 -33.53 18.12
N PRO A 280 -20.67 -32.57 18.41
CA PRO A 280 -19.24 -32.70 18.08
C PRO A 280 -18.60 -34.04 18.50
N TYR A 281 -18.99 -34.60 19.65
CA TYR A 281 -18.51 -35.90 20.14
C TYR A 281 -19.65 -36.92 20.33
N LYS A 282 -20.71 -36.81 19.53
CA LYS A 282 -21.80 -37.78 19.47
C LYS A 282 -22.19 -38.12 18.02
N VAL A 283 -22.03 -39.37 17.63
CA VAL A 283 -22.34 -39.85 16.27
C VAL A 283 -23.26 -41.07 16.33
N GLU A 284 -24.25 -41.10 15.44
CA GLU A 284 -25.12 -42.26 15.20
C GLU A 284 -24.72 -42.91 13.87
N LEU A 285 -24.48 -44.22 13.89
CA LEU A 285 -24.37 -45.05 12.70
C LEU A 285 -25.69 -45.76 12.48
N ASP A 286 -26.26 -45.68 11.28
CA ASP A 286 -27.38 -46.51 10.85
C ASP A 286 -26.82 -47.75 10.13
N ALA A 287 -26.55 -48.80 10.91
CA ALA A 287 -25.81 -49.96 10.45
C ALA A 287 -26.73 -51.00 9.79
N ASP A 288 -26.47 -51.32 8.52
CA ASP A 288 -27.22 -52.29 7.73
C ASP A 288 -26.33 -53.40 7.14
N SER A 289 -25.00 -53.23 7.20
CA SER A 289 -24.02 -54.11 6.58
C SER A 289 -22.74 -54.19 7.42
N VAL A 290 -21.87 -55.15 7.11
CA VAL A 290 -20.57 -55.27 7.77
C VAL A 290 -19.70 -54.02 7.53
N ASP A 291 -18.86 -53.66 8.50
CA ASP A 291 -17.92 -52.56 8.42
C ASP A 291 -18.56 -51.17 8.23
N ASN A 292 -19.79 -51.00 8.73
CA ASN A 292 -20.35 -49.68 8.91
C ASN A 292 -19.58 -48.98 10.04
N GLN A 293 -18.80 -47.95 9.69
CA GLN A 293 -17.85 -47.34 10.58
C GLN A 293 -17.51 -45.89 10.21
N VAL A 294 -17.12 -45.14 11.24
CA VAL A 294 -16.40 -43.86 11.10
C VAL A 294 -14.99 -44.03 11.66
N TYR A 295 -14.02 -43.32 11.10
CA TYR A 295 -12.63 -43.44 11.52
C TYR A 295 -11.81 -42.15 11.37
N ILE A 296 -10.71 -42.06 12.12
CA ILE A 296 -9.75 -40.96 12.06
C ILE A 296 -8.32 -41.52 12.13
N ASN A 297 -7.38 -40.90 11.42
CA ASN A 297 -5.94 -41.19 11.57
C ASN A 297 -5.32 -40.12 12.47
N ILE A 298 -4.60 -40.55 13.50
CA ILE A 298 -3.83 -39.68 14.40
C ILE A 298 -2.36 -40.02 14.21
N LYS A 299 -1.50 -39.01 14.00
CA LYS A 299 -0.05 -39.24 13.94
C LYS A 299 0.44 -39.78 15.28
N ALA A 300 1.29 -40.81 15.24
CA ALA A 300 1.71 -41.54 16.43
C ALA A 300 3.23 -41.59 16.54
N ILE A 301 3.74 -41.55 17.78
CA ILE A 301 5.16 -41.62 18.09
C ILE A 301 5.57 -43.10 18.20
N PRO A 302 6.66 -43.55 17.55
CA PRO A 302 7.17 -44.93 17.71
C PRO A 302 7.53 -45.30 19.15
N GLY A 303 7.17 -46.52 19.57
CA GLY A 303 7.47 -47.07 20.91
C GLY A 303 6.68 -46.44 22.08
N GLN A 304 5.77 -45.51 21.79
CA GLN A 304 5.04 -44.72 22.77
C GLN A 304 3.72 -45.38 23.20
N LYS A 305 3.38 -45.24 24.49
CA LYS A 305 2.08 -45.68 25.01
C LYS A 305 0.98 -44.65 24.72
N TYR A 306 -0.20 -45.14 24.39
CA TYR A 306 -1.44 -44.38 24.26
C TYR A 306 -2.56 -45.08 25.00
N SER A 307 -3.42 -44.31 25.67
CA SER A 307 -4.61 -44.83 26.35
C SER A 307 -5.87 -44.39 25.64
N PHE A 308 -6.76 -45.34 25.34
CA PHE A 308 -8.03 -45.09 24.68
C PHE A 308 -9.19 -45.49 25.56
N ARG A 309 -10.24 -44.67 25.62
CA ARG A 309 -11.49 -44.92 26.33
C ARG A 309 -12.68 -44.73 25.40
N LEU A 310 -13.61 -45.68 25.43
CA LEU A 310 -14.93 -45.55 24.81
C LEU A 310 -16.00 -45.61 25.90
N PRO A 311 -16.51 -44.46 26.39
CA PRO A 311 -17.52 -44.44 27.46
C PRO A 311 -18.84 -45.09 27.04
N GLU A 312 -19.36 -44.73 25.87
CA GLU A 312 -20.62 -45.23 25.34
C GLU A 312 -20.46 -45.53 23.85
N GLY A 313 -20.92 -46.71 23.43
CA GLY A 313 -20.82 -47.17 22.05
C GLY A 313 -20.83 -48.68 21.93
N HIS A 314 -21.08 -49.19 20.71
CA HIS A 314 -21.05 -50.63 20.45
C HIS A 314 -19.64 -51.19 20.57
N ARG A 315 -18.75 -50.81 19.64
CA ARG A 315 -17.36 -51.26 19.61
C ARG A 315 -16.45 -50.25 18.93
N ALA A 316 -15.24 -50.12 19.46
CA ALA A 316 -14.14 -49.43 18.80
C ALA A 316 -13.04 -50.41 18.42
N ARG A 317 -12.36 -50.12 17.32
CA ARG A 317 -11.18 -50.84 16.84
C ARG A 317 -10.02 -49.87 16.66
N LEU A 318 -8.87 -50.17 17.24
CA LEU A 318 -7.62 -49.45 17.03
C LEU A 318 -6.70 -50.28 16.16
N THR A 319 -6.04 -49.61 15.21
CA THR A 319 -5.03 -50.20 14.35
C THR A 319 -3.85 -49.26 14.21
N PHE A 320 -2.67 -49.81 13.98
CA PHE A 320 -1.50 -49.03 13.60
C PHE A 320 -1.21 -49.27 12.12
N SER A 321 -0.80 -48.22 11.44
CA SER A 321 -0.30 -48.32 10.08
C SER A 321 1.09 -47.72 9.99
N GLU A 322 1.97 -48.48 9.37
CA GLU A 322 3.19 -47.98 8.74
C GLU A 322 2.87 -47.70 7.26
N ILE A 323 3.35 -46.57 6.75
CA ILE A 323 3.27 -46.27 5.32
C ILE A 323 4.66 -46.54 4.76
N LYS A 324 4.82 -47.67 4.06
CA LYS A 324 5.92 -47.88 3.12
C LYS A 324 5.43 -47.57 1.72
N GLU A 325 6.31 -47.11 0.84
CA GLU A 325 6.01 -46.57 -0.50
C GLU A 325 5.00 -47.37 -1.36
N ILE A 326 4.77 -48.66 -1.08
CA ILE A 326 3.88 -49.53 -1.87
C ILE A 326 2.98 -50.45 -1.01
N GLU A 327 3.18 -50.53 0.32
CA GLU A 327 2.39 -51.43 1.20
C GLU A 327 2.01 -50.78 2.53
N ARG A 328 0.72 -50.87 2.87
CA ARG A 328 0.21 -50.53 4.20
C ARG A 328 0.29 -51.77 5.09
N ILE A 329 1.33 -51.85 5.92
CA ILE A 329 1.42 -52.90 6.94
C ILE A 329 0.50 -52.49 8.09
N VAL A 330 -0.55 -53.30 8.32
CA VAL A 330 -1.48 -53.12 9.43
C VAL A 330 -1.07 -54.06 10.55
N TYR A 331 -0.72 -53.49 11.69
CA TYR A 331 -0.38 -54.21 12.93
C TYR A 331 -1.66 -54.77 13.61
N PRO A 332 -1.54 -55.66 14.62
CA PRO A 332 -2.68 -56.30 15.28
C PRO A 332 -3.81 -55.34 15.64
N ARG A 333 -5.05 -55.82 15.48
CA ARG A 333 -6.27 -55.05 15.78
C ARG A 333 -6.59 -55.14 17.27
N PHE A 334 -6.88 -54.01 17.90
CA PHE A 334 -7.30 -53.94 19.29
C PHE A 334 -8.77 -53.55 19.39
N TYR A 335 -9.58 -54.32 20.10
CA TYR A 335 -11.02 -54.11 20.20
C TYR A 335 -11.41 -53.77 21.64
N ILE A 336 -12.29 -52.78 21.81
CA ILE A 336 -12.95 -52.49 23.09
C ILE A 336 -14.44 -52.22 22.90
N SER A 337 -15.25 -52.57 23.88
CA SER A 337 -16.69 -52.26 23.93
C SER A 337 -16.96 -50.94 24.67
N GLY A 338 -18.19 -50.42 24.56
CA GLY A 338 -18.63 -49.30 25.39
C GLY A 338 -18.45 -49.58 26.88
N GLY A 339 -18.00 -48.56 27.62
CA GLY A 339 -17.65 -48.63 29.03
C GLY A 339 -16.22 -49.09 29.31
N GLN A 340 -15.43 -49.43 28.29
CA GLN A 340 -14.07 -49.95 28.45
C GLN A 340 -12.97 -48.94 28.08
N SER A 341 -11.75 -49.28 28.49
CA SER A 341 -10.52 -48.59 28.09
C SER A 341 -9.39 -49.59 27.84
N ILE A 342 -8.38 -49.17 27.08
CA ILE A 342 -7.20 -49.97 26.76
C ILE A 342 -5.96 -49.08 26.70
N ILE A 343 -4.81 -49.66 27.03
CA ILE A 343 -3.49 -49.05 26.83
C ILE A 343 -2.81 -49.83 25.71
N VAL A 344 -2.32 -49.13 24.69
CA VAL A 344 -1.60 -49.72 23.56
C VAL A 344 -0.21 -49.10 23.47
N THR A 345 0.78 -49.89 23.05
CA THR A 345 2.14 -49.40 22.77
C THR A 345 2.36 -49.46 21.27
N THR A 346 2.84 -48.36 20.69
CA THR A 346 3.07 -48.29 19.25
C THR A 346 4.31 -49.09 18.82
N PRO A 347 4.29 -49.70 17.63
CA PRO A 347 5.48 -50.34 17.03
C PRO A 347 6.61 -49.36 16.69
N ALA A 348 7.81 -49.89 16.39
CA ALA A 348 9.03 -49.12 16.11
C ALA A 348 9.00 -48.27 14.84
N ASN A 349 8.04 -48.50 13.92
CA ASN A 349 7.92 -47.78 12.64
C ASN A 349 6.49 -47.26 12.41
N VAL A 350 5.73 -46.98 13.48
CA VAL A 350 4.38 -46.45 13.29
C VAL A 350 4.42 -45.03 12.71
N ASN A 351 3.52 -44.74 11.79
CA ASN A 351 3.24 -43.35 11.37
C ASN A 351 1.92 -42.86 11.95
N ASN A 352 0.90 -43.71 11.93
CA ASN A 352 -0.45 -43.35 12.36
C ASN A 352 -1.09 -44.44 13.23
N LEU A 353 -1.80 -43.98 14.26
CA LEU A 353 -2.80 -44.74 15.01
C LEU A 353 -4.17 -44.39 14.44
N ARG A 354 -4.88 -45.39 13.91
CA ARG A 354 -6.23 -45.23 13.38
C ARG A 354 -7.25 -45.74 14.39
N VAL A 355 -8.22 -44.90 14.72
CA VAL A 355 -9.37 -45.24 15.58
C VAL A 355 -10.60 -45.40 14.72
N HIS A 356 -11.29 -46.53 14.87
CA HIS A 356 -12.57 -46.84 14.23
C HIS A 356 -13.66 -46.96 15.28
N LEU A 357 -14.84 -46.42 14.99
CA LEU A 357 -16.09 -46.75 15.68
C LEU A 357 -16.93 -47.58 14.72
N THR A 358 -17.27 -48.80 15.09
CA THR A 358 -17.74 -49.81 14.14
C THR A 358 -18.88 -50.65 14.70
N ASN A 359 -19.70 -51.20 13.79
CA ASN A 359 -20.73 -52.18 14.09
C ASN A 359 -20.23 -53.63 14.17
N VAL A 360 -18.96 -53.89 13.84
CA VAL A 360 -18.36 -55.22 13.86
C VAL A 360 -18.24 -55.74 15.31
N ASN A 361 -18.44 -57.04 15.48
CA ASN A 361 -18.35 -57.69 16.79
C ASN A 361 -16.89 -57.95 17.24
N ALA A 362 -16.68 -58.41 18.48
CA ALA A 362 -15.33 -58.74 18.96
C ALA A 362 -14.91 -60.04 18.31
N MET A 363 -13.72 -60.03 17.71
CA MET A 363 -13.19 -61.16 16.96
C MET A 363 -11.67 -61.05 16.83
N THR A 364 -11.01 -62.18 16.70
CA THR A 364 -9.60 -62.28 16.33
C THR A 364 -9.40 -61.94 14.85
N ASP A 365 -8.14 -61.64 14.46
CA ASP A 365 -7.82 -61.33 13.06
C ASP A 365 -8.24 -62.48 12.10
N SER A 366 -8.05 -63.73 12.53
CA SER A 366 -8.45 -64.92 11.78
C SER A 366 -9.97 -65.05 11.62
N GLU A 367 -10.77 -64.60 12.59
CA GLU A 367 -12.24 -64.68 12.52
C GLU A 367 -12.81 -63.61 11.59
N TYR A 368 -12.22 -62.41 11.61
CA TYR A 368 -12.65 -61.30 10.76
C TYR A 368 -12.46 -61.59 9.26
N GLU A 369 -11.36 -62.26 8.89
CA GLU A 369 -11.07 -62.57 7.48
C GLU A 369 -11.99 -63.65 6.89
N ASN A 370 -12.56 -64.52 7.72
CA ASN A 370 -13.34 -65.66 7.26
C ASN A 370 -14.86 -65.45 7.37
N ASN A 371 -15.36 -64.85 8.45
CA ASN A 371 -16.80 -64.63 8.64
C ASN A 371 -17.10 -63.53 9.70
N PRO A 372 -16.99 -62.23 9.33
CA PRO A 372 -17.18 -61.15 10.28
C PRO A 372 -18.64 -61.04 10.75
N THR A 373 -18.86 -61.14 12.07
CA THR A 373 -20.16 -60.89 12.69
C THR A 373 -20.34 -59.41 13.03
N PHE A 374 -21.55 -58.88 12.90
CA PHE A 374 -21.85 -57.46 13.10
C PHE A 374 -23.25 -57.23 13.67
N THR A 375 -23.46 -56.04 14.23
CA THR A 375 -24.76 -55.59 14.73
C THR A 375 -25.40 -54.66 13.70
N THR A 376 -26.71 -54.83 13.49
CA THR A 376 -27.54 -53.94 12.66
C THR A 376 -28.37 -53.00 13.52
N GLY A 377 -28.81 -51.90 12.94
CA GLY A 377 -29.60 -50.85 13.59
C GLY A 377 -28.78 -49.61 13.95
N LYS A 378 -29.42 -48.70 14.71
CA LYS A 378 -28.83 -47.43 15.11
C LYS A 378 -27.86 -47.62 16.28
N LEU A 379 -26.58 -47.31 16.05
CA LEU A 379 -25.52 -47.40 17.06
C LEU A 379 -25.01 -45.99 17.37
N THR A 380 -25.15 -45.56 18.62
CA THR A 380 -24.65 -44.24 19.07
C THR A 380 -23.33 -44.39 19.80
N PHE A 381 -22.38 -43.50 19.51
CA PHE A 381 -21.09 -43.42 20.17
C PHE A 381 -20.89 -42.02 20.75
N THR A 382 -20.43 -41.96 21.99
CA THR A 382 -20.32 -40.70 22.74
C THR A 382 -18.96 -40.58 23.41
N ASN A 383 -18.33 -39.41 23.27
CA ASN A 383 -17.14 -38.98 24.02
C ASN A 383 -15.94 -39.96 24.03
N PRO A 384 -15.54 -40.56 22.88
CA PRO A 384 -14.31 -41.34 22.84
C PRO A 384 -13.11 -40.42 23.14
N MET A 385 -12.10 -40.98 23.80
CA MET A 385 -10.90 -40.23 24.19
C MET A 385 -9.66 -41.05 23.93
N LEU A 386 -8.68 -40.49 23.21
CA LEU A 386 -7.35 -41.05 23.03
C LEU A 386 -6.35 -40.07 23.65
N VAL A 387 -5.52 -40.52 24.59
CA VAL A 387 -4.53 -39.67 25.28
C VAL A 387 -3.14 -40.27 25.17
N LEU A 388 -2.13 -39.41 25.22
CA LEU A 388 -0.73 -39.81 25.28
C LEU A 388 -0.38 -40.38 26.67
N GLY A 389 0.31 -41.52 26.72
CA GLY A 389 0.73 -42.19 27.95
C GLY A 389 -0.24 -43.27 28.44
N ASP A 390 -0.06 -43.70 29.70
CA ASP A 390 -0.82 -44.78 30.36
C ASP A 390 -1.85 -44.29 31.39
N LYS A 391 -2.08 -42.97 31.47
CA LYS A 391 -3.00 -42.35 32.43
C LYS A 391 -4.14 -41.62 31.70
N LEU A 392 -5.37 -42.13 31.87
CA LEU A 392 -6.58 -41.46 31.39
C LEU A 392 -7.08 -40.40 32.39
N PRO A 393 -7.45 -39.20 31.92
CA PRO A 393 -8.24 -38.25 32.70
C PRO A 393 -9.54 -38.85 33.23
N THR A 394 -9.94 -38.47 34.45
CA THR A 394 -11.21 -38.89 35.07
C THR A 394 -12.41 -38.37 34.29
N GLU A 395 -12.33 -37.13 33.81
CA GLU A 395 -13.37 -36.47 33.02
C GLU A 395 -13.10 -36.59 31.52
N PHE A 396 -14.10 -36.26 30.69
CA PHE A 396 -13.91 -36.11 29.26
C PHE A 396 -13.23 -34.77 28.96
N LYS A 397 -12.27 -34.79 28.03
CA LYS A 397 -11.61 -33.61 27.49
C LYS A 397 -11.87 -33.53 25.99
N SER A 398 -12.28 -32.36 25.51
CA SER A 398 -12.40 -32.09 24.07
C SER A 398 -11.02 -31.91 23.44
N TYR A 399 -10.89 -32.25 22.15
CA TYR A 399 -9.77 -31.83 21.31
C TYR A 399 -9.57 -30.32 21.38
N ASN A 400 -8.41 -29.89 21.82
CA ASN A 400 -8.03 -28.49 21.93
C ASN A 400 -6.53 -28.34 21.67
N PRO A 401 -6.08 -28.56 20.43
CA PRO A 401 -4.68 -28.37 20.06
C PRO A 401 -4.36 -26.86 20.07
N SER A 402 -3.07 -26.57 20.20
CA SER A 402 -2.52 -25.23 20.01
C SER A 402 -1.42 -25.29 18.95
N HIS A 403 -1.19 -24.18 18.26
CA HIS A 403 -0.22 -24.11 17.16
C HIS A 403 0.40 -22.75 17.08
N LEU A 404 1.60 -22.71 16.50
CA LEU A 404 2.31 -21.48 16.17
C LEU A 404 2.84 -21.64 14.74
N TYR A 405 2.32 -20.82 13.84
CA TYR A 405 2.75 -20.76 12.44
C TYR A 405 3.38 -19.40 12.16
N LEU A 406 4.67 -19.36 11.86
CA LEU A 406 5.41 -18.12 11.57
C LEU A 406 5.59 -17.99 10.06
N GLN A 407 5.52 -16.77 9.51
CA GLN A 407 5.60 -16.53 8.05
C GLN A 407 6.89 -15.75 7.70
N THR A 408 8.04 -16.43 7.68
CA THR A 408 9.33 -15.83 7.34
C THR A 408 10.37 -16.90 6.92
N PRO A 409 11.34 -16.57 6.06
CA PRO A 409 12.54 -17.39 5.91
C PRO A 409 13.46 -17.27 7.13
N LEU A 410 14.22 -18.31 7.42
CA LEU A 410 15.19 -18.34 8.51
C LEU A 410 16.51 -18.96 8.03
N TYR A 411 17.49 -18.11 7.78
CA TYR A 411 18.80 -18.48 7.22
C TYR A 411 19.77 -18.94 8.31
N GLU A 412 20.84 -19.60 7.90
CA GLU A 412 21.87 -20.04 8.83
C GLU A 412 22.44 -18.86 9.66
N GLY A 413 22.51 -19.10 10.98
CA GLY A 413 22.95 -18.12 11.97
C GLY A 413 21.89 -17.11 12.40
N GLU A 414 20.68 -17.13 11.82
CA GLU A 414 19.53 -16.34 12.28
C GLU A 414 18.76 -17.06 13.39
N THR A 415 18.07 -16.29 14.22
CA THR A 415 17.17 -16.79 15.26
C THR A 415 15.82 -16.11 15.14
N LEU A 416 14.77 -16.78 15.60
CA LEU A 416 13.42 -16.25 15.69
C LEU A 416 12.81 -16.65 17.05
N GLU A 417 12.44 -15.65 17.84
CA GLU A 417 11.89 -15.84 19.18
C GLU A 417 10.91 -14.71 19.52
N GLU A 418 10.06 -14.93 20.51
CA GLU A 418 9.18 -13.90 21.03
C GLU A 418 9.97 -12.92 21.92
N ILE A 419 9.89 -11.62 21.60
CA ILE A 419 10.45 -10.52 22.37
C ILE A 419 9.35 -9.46 22.53
N ASP A 420 8.99 -9.14 23.76
CA ASP A 420 7.97 -8.13 24.10
C ASP A 420 6.65 -8.31 23.32
N GLY A 421 6.15 -9.56 23.24
CA GLY A 421 4.89 -9.89 22.55
C GLY A 421 4.99 -9.97 21.03
N ASN A 422 6.15 -9.69 20.45
CA ASN A 422 6.37 -9.75 19.01
C ASN A 422 7.30 -10.92 18.68
N TRP A 423 6.98 -11.67 17.63
CA TRP A 423 7.91 -12.64 17.07
C TRP A 423 8.99 -11.91 16.28
N VAL A 424 10.22 -11.91 16.76
CA VAL A 424 11.33 -11.14 16.20
C VAL A 424 12.36 -12.08 15.60
N ARG A 425 12.63 -11.90 14.31
CA ARG A 425 13.74 -12.54 13.60
C ARG A 425 14.99 -11.67 13.68
N THR A 426 16.12 -12.26 14.03
CA THR A 426 17.45 -11.66 13.82
C THR A 426 17.83 -11.83 12.36
N LYS A 427 17.56 -10.82 11.55
CA LYS A 427 17.86 -10.82 10.11
C LYS A 427 19.35 -10.57 9.87
N LYS A 428 20.05 -11.60 9.40
CA LYS A 428 21.45 -11.54 8.96
C LYS A 428 21.59 -11.67 7.45
N TRP A 429 20.56 -12.18 6.77
CA TRP A 429 20.59 -12.43 5.35
C TRP A 429 19.50 -11.65 4.63
N GLU A 430 19.81 -11.21 3.43
CA GLU A 430 18.89 -10.54 2.52
C GLU A 430 18.76 -11.37 1.23
N LYS A 431 17.53 -11.47 0.74
CA LYS A 431 17.22 -12.01 -0.58
C LYS A 431 16.84 -10.85 -1.49
N LYS A 432 17.51 -10.74 -2.63
CA LYS A 432 17.19 -9.74 -3.65
C LYS A 432 16.94 -10.41 -4.99
N VAL A 433 15.74 -10.20 -5.54
CA VAL A 433 15.45 -10.50 -6.95
C VAL A 433 16.12 -9.42 -7.78
N LEU A 434 16.85 -9.83 -8.83
CA LEU A 434 17.63 -8.92 -9.66
C LEU A 434 16.82 -8.44 -10.88
N ASP A 435 15.60 -7.95 -10.62
CA ASP A 435 14.70 -7.35 -11.61
C ASP A 435 14.51 -5.84 -11.34
N GLY A 436 14.26 -5.07 -12.41
CA GLY A 436 14.01 -3.62 -12.31
C GLY A 436 15.12 -2.75 -11.65
N LEU A 437 16.35 -3.24 -11.51
CA LEU A 437 17.46 -2.51 -10.85
C LEU A 437 18.17 -1.50 -11.77
N GLY A 438 19.06 -0.69 -11.19
CA GLY A 438 19.98 0.16 -11.94
C GLY A 438 21.10 -0.67 -12.54
N TYR A 439 20.98 -1.04 -13.81
CA TYR A 439 21.97 -1.84 -14.54
C TYR A 439 23.00 -0.93 -15.22
N VAL A 440 24.28 -1.21 -15.00
CA VAL A 440 25.38 -0.46 -15.62
C VAL A 440 26.31 -1.43 -16.35
N PHE A 441 26.55 -1.17 -17.63
CA PHE A 441 27.57 -1.91 -18.37
C PHE A 441 28.96 -1.62 -17.81
N GLY A 442 29.72 -2.67 -17.50
CA GLY A 442 31.10 -2.56 -17.01
C GLY A 442 32.13 -2.72 -18.12
N SER A 443 32.25 -3.93 -18.67
CA SER A 443 33.27 -4.24 -19.68
C SER A 443 32.87 -5.39 -20.59
N SER A 444 33.48 -5.45 -21.77
CA SER A 444 33.46 -6.61 -22.65
C SER A 444 34.68 -7.50 -22.39
N GLN A 445 34.47 -8.81 -22.36
CA GLN A 445 35.52 -9.83 -22.25
C GLN A 445 35.27 -10.90 -23.32
N THR A 446 36.27 -11.72 -23.62
CA THR A 446 36.10 -12.81 -24.59
C THR A 446 35.04 -13.79 -24.12
N GLY A 447 33.91 -13.84 -24.83
CA GLY A 447 32.80 -14.75 -24.57
C GLY A 447 31.75 -14.27 -23.56
N PHE A 448 31.91 -13.10 -22.92
CA PHE A 448 30.96 -12.62 -21.90
C PHE A 448 31.02 -11.10 -21.65
N LYS A 449 30.00 -10.56 -20.98
CA LYS A 449 29.93 -9.16 -20.52
C LYS A 449 29.94 -9.08 -19.00
N ALA A 450 30.53 -8.02 -18.44
CA ALA A 450 30.43 -7.71 -17.03
C ALA A 450 29.43 -6.56 -16.80
N ILE A 451 28.43 -6.79 -15.94
CA ILE A 451 27.39 -5.83 -15.58
C ILE A 451 27.51 -5.51 -14.10
N SER A 452 27.45 -4.23 -13.75
CA SER A 452 27.32 -3.77 -12.37
C SER A 452 25.85 -3.49 -12.05
N LEU A 453 25.44 -3.89 -10.84
CA LEU A 453 24.14 -3.56 -10.28
C LEU A 453 24.38 -2.83 -8.96
N SER A 454 23.52 -1.87 -8.62
CA SER A 454 23.56 -1.11 -7.37
C SER A 454 22.17 -1.04 -6.71
N GLY A 455 22.10 -0.48 -5.50
CA GLY A 455 20.85 -0.33 -4.75
C GLY A 455 20.61 -1.45 -3.73
N PHE A 456 21.70 -2.03 -3.22
CA PHE A 456 21.67 -3.06 -2.19
C PHE A 456 21.97 -2.46 -0.83
N ILE A 457 21.48 -3.12 0.22
CA ILE A 457 21.96 -2.86 1.58
C ILE A 457 23.39 -3.41 1.64
N LYS A 458 24.26 -2.73 2.37
CA LYS A 458 25.67 -3.14 2.47
C LYS A 458 25.80 -4.57 3.00
N GLY A 459 26.40 -5.44 2.20
CA GLY A 459 26.64 -6.84 2.51
C GLY A 459 28.03 -7.13 3.10
N LYS A 460 28.30 -8.40 3.36
CA LYS A 460 29.62 -8.96 3.67
C LYS A 460 29.71 -10.42 3.22
N GLY A 461 30.93 -10.96 3.24
CA GLY A 461 31.17 -12.33 2.83
C GLY A 461 30.99 -12.54 1.33
N LEU A 462 30.77 -13.78 0.91
CA LEU A 462 30.54 -14.13 -0.48
C LEU A 462 29.03 -14.14 -0.79
N PRO A 463 28.59 -13.57 -1.92
CA PRO A 463 27.20 -13.66 -2.34
C PRO A 463 26.90 -15.06 -2.88
N ILE A 464 25.67 -15.53 -2.65
CA ILE A 464 25.10 -16.70 -3.31
C ILE A 464 24.15 -16.19 -4.38
N THR A 465 24.54 -16.34 -5.64
CA THR A 465 23.73 -15.87 -6.77
C THR A 465 23.24 -17.03 -7.59
N ILE A 466 21.93 -17.07 -7.79
CA ILE A 466 21.22 -18.09 -8.56
C ILE A 466 20.82 -17.45 -9.88
N LYS A 467 21.31 -18.02 -10.98
CA LYS A 467 20.94 -17.64 -12.33
C LYS A 467 19.52 -18.10 -12.66
N TYR A 468 18.92 -17.53 -13.70
CA TYR A 468 17.55 -17.87 -14.11
C TYR A 468 17.33 -19.36 -14.40
N ASP A 469 18.39 -20.08 -14.80
CA ASP A 469 18.39 -21.52 -15.06
C ASP A 469 18.62 -22.37 -13.81
N GLY A 470 18.82 -21.74 -12.64
CA GLY A 470 19.12 -22.41 -11.37
C GLY A 470 20.62 -22.60 -11.09
N LYS A 471 21.51 -22.22 -12.01
CA LYS A 471 22.95 -22.35 -11.77
C LYS A 471 23.41 -21.46 -10.62
N ILE A 472 24.18 -22.02 -9.69
CA ILE A 472 24.89 -21.25 -8.67
C ILE A 472 26.12 -20.60 -9.31
N LEU A 473 26.17 -19.27 -9.31
CA LEU A 473 27.29 -18.53 -9.88
C LEU A 473 28.52 -18.58 -8.99
N ASN A 474 29.70 -18.56 -9.59
CA ASN A 474 30.93 -18.56 -8.82
C ASN A 474 31.17 -17.21 -8.13
N PRO A 475 31.56 -17.20 -6.85
CA PRO A 475 32.11 -16.00 -6.24
C PRO A 475 33.50 -15.69 -6.83
N TRP A 476 33.70 -14.51 -7.42
CA TRP A 476 34.96 -14.17 -8.12
C TRP A 476 36.11 -13.83 -7.13
N ALA A 477 37.34 -14.26 -7.49
CA ALA A 477 38.61 -13.84 -6.89
C ALA A 477 39.40 -12.91 -7.86
N PRO A 478 39.83 -11.71 -7.45
CA PRO A 478 40.30 -10.66 -8.36
C PRO A 478 41.48 -11.07 -9.26
N GLY A 479 41.40 -10.71 -10.54
CA GLY A 479 42.51 -10.76 -11.51
C GLY A 479 42.21 -11.46 -12.84
N ASN A 480 41.26 -12.41 -12.88
CA ASN A 480 40.90 -13.14 -14.11
C ASN A 480 39.40 -13.51 -14.12
N PRO A 481 38.50 -12.63 -14.58
CA PRO A 481 37.06 -12.93 -14.60
C PRO A 481 36.76 -14.03 -15.63
N ILE A 482 35.82 -14.91 -15.29
CA ILE A 482 35.25 -15.91 -16.19
C ILE A 482 33.73 -15.67 -16.32
N PRO A 483 33.04 -16.29 -17.28
CA PRO A 483 31.58 -16.22 -17.36
C PRO A 483 30.90 -16.82 -16.11
N ASP A 484 29.64 -16.46 -15.85
CA ASP A 484 28.82 -16.99 -14.74
C ASP A 484 29.44 -16.76 -13.35
N GLN A 485 29.86 -15.53 -13.07
CA GLN A 485 30.36 -15.11 -11.76
C GLN A 485 29.53 -13.98 -11.18
N CYS A 486 29.51 -13.90 -9.85
CA CYS A 486 28.97 -12.77 -9.11
C CYS A 486 29.88 -12.41 -7.94
N TRP A 487 30.06 -11.13 -7.68
CA TRP A 487 30.81 -10.66 -6.51
C TRP A 487 30.35 -9.28 -6.05
N PHE A 488 30.76 -8.87 -4.86
CA PHE A 488 30.48 -7.52 -4.38
C PHE A 488 31.40 -6.48 -5.02
N THR A 489 30.86 -5.28 -5.27
CA THR A 489 31.68 -4.09 -5.54
C THR A 489 32.48 -3.70 -4.29
N GLY A 490 33.52 -2.88 -4.43
CA GLY A 490 34.41 -2.49 -3.30
C GLY A 490 33.71 -1.82 -2.10
N GLY A 491 32.46 -1.36 -2.26
CA GLY A 491 31.61 -0.82 -1.18
C GLY A 491 30.70 -1.85 -0.50
N PHE A 492 30.56 -3.05 -1.06
CA PHE A 492 29.57 -4.08 -0.68
C PHE A 492 28.10 -3.65 -0.80
N ASP A 493 27.82 -2.55 -1.51
CA ASP A 493 26.50 -1.96 -1.76
C ASP A 493 26.03 -2.15 -3.23
N GLY A 494 26.80 -2.93 -3.98
CA GLY A 494 26.59 -3.32 -5.37
C GLY A 494 27.18 -4.69 -5.66
N ILE A 495 26.81 -5.27 -6.80
CA ILE A 495 27.44 -6.49 -7.32
C ILE A 495 27.96 -6.26 -8.73
N TYR A 496 29.02 -6.96 -9.11
CA TYR A 496 29.23 -7.26 -10.54
C TYR A 496 28.83 -8.69 -10.84
N LEU A 497 28.26 -8.87 -12.03
CA LEU A 497 27.82 -10.14 -12.56
C LEU A 497 28.38 -10.31 -13.98
N THR A 498 28.97 -11.46 -14.28
CA THR A 498 29.44 -11.79 -15.63
C THR A 498 28.43 -12.67 -16.35
N ILE A 499 28.03 -12.26 -17.55
CA ILE A 499 26.96 -12.88 -18.34
C ILE A 499 27.54 -13.41 -19.66
N PRO A 500 27.46 -14.72 -19.94
CA PRO A 500 27.89 -15.27 -21.22
C PRO A 500 27.23 -14.59 -22.43
N ASN A 501 27.99 -14.40 -23.50
CA ASN A 501 27.48 -13.89 -24.78
C ASN A 501 26.47 -14.87 -25.40
N THR A 502 26.60 -16.18 -25.12
CA THR A 502 25.65 -17.21 -25.55
C THR A 502 24.27 -17.07 -24.91
N ASP A 503 24.21 -16.50 -23.71
CA ASP A 503 22.98 -16.39 -22.91
C ASP A 503 22.28 -15.06 -23.20
N SER A 504 23.04 -13.98 -23.15
CA SER A 504 22.54 -12.63 -23.45
C SER A 504 22.28 -12.41 -24.94
N GLY A 505 23.09 -13.06 -25.79
CA GLY A 505 23.16 -12.82 -27.21
C GLY A 505 23.76 -11.45 -27.59
N TRP A 506 24.53 -10.86 -26.69
CA TRP A 506 25.37 -9.68 -26.96
C TRP A 506 26.69 -10.14 -27.58
N GLY A 507 27.00 -9.69 -28.81
CA GLY A 507 28.24 -10.05 -29.48
C GLY A 507 29.49 -9.44 -28.83
N GLU A 508 30.67 -10.00 -29.11
CA GLU A 508 31.97 -9.60 -28.55
C GLU A 508 32.22 -8.08 -28.61
N ASN A 509 31.88 -7.44 -29.72
CA ASN A 509 32.13 -6.02 -29.98
C ASN A 509 30.91 -5.12 -29.70
N TYR A 510 29.81 -5.68 -29.18
CA TYR A 510 28.61 -4.93 -28.85
C TYR A 510 28.61 -4.43 -27.39
N THR A 511 28.14 -3.20 -27.20
CA THR A 511 27.91 -2.59 -25.87
C THR A 511 26.40 -2.44 -25.67
N PRO A 512 25.77 -3.24 -24.78
CA PRO A 512 24.33 -3.17 -24.55
C PRO A 512 23.92 -1.91 -23.78
N THR A 513 22.72 -1.40 -24.08
CA THR A 513 22.12 -0.28 -23.33
C THR A 513 21.53 -0.77 -21.99
N ALA A 514 21.22 0.15 -21.07
CA ALA A 514 20.59 -0.19 -19.80
C ALA A 514 19.24 -0.91 -19.99
N ASP A 515 18.44 -0.49 -20.97
CA ASP A 515 17.15 -1.13 -21.29
C ASP A 515 17.34 -2.54 -21.87
N GLU A 516 18.40 -2.76 -22.65
CA GLU A 516 18.74 -4.08 -23.19
C GLU A 516 19.24 -5.05 -22.12
N ILE A 517 20.03 -4.53 -21.16
CA ILE A 517 20.42 -5.31 -19.97
C ILE A 517 19.18 -5.67 -19.15
N LYS A 518 18.29 -4.70 -18.93
CA LYS A 518 17.02 -4.94 -18.25
C LYS A 518 16.16 -5.98 -18.96
N ALA A 519 16.09 -5.96 -20.29
CA ALA A 519 15.38 -6.97 -21.08
C ALA A 519 15.95 -8.37 -20.83
N TYR A 520 17.27 -8.52 -20.73
CA TYR A 520 17.90 -9.80 -20.37
C TYR A 520 17.49 -10.30 -18.98
N PHE A 521 17.55 -9.45 -17.96
CA PHE A 521 17.09 -9.81 -16.61
C PHE A 521 15.57 -10.06 -16.52
N ASN A 522 14.80 -9.52 -17.46
CA ASN A 522 13.40 -9.84 -17.68
C ASN A 522 13.17 -11.14 -18.48
N GLY A 523 14.22 -11.86 -18.86
CA GLY A 523 14.14 -13.16 -19.51
C GLY A 523 14.10 -13.13 -21.03
N TRP A 524 14.72 -12.12 -21.65
CA TRP A 524 14.82 -11.99 -23.11
C TRP A 524 16.25 -12.09 -23.61
N LYS A 525 16.47 -12.91 -24.64
CA LYS A 525 17.75 -13.01 -25.33
C LYS A 525 17.73 -12.18 -26.59
N MET A 526 18.76 -11.36 -26.79
CA MET A 526 18.96 -10.60 -28.03
C MET A 526 19.64 -11.48 -29.08
N TYR A 527 19.43 -11.24 -30.36
CA TYR A 527 20.17 -11.92 -31.43
C TYR A 527 20.09 -11.12 -32.74
N GLN A 528 20.89 -11.53 -33.73
CA GLN A 528 20.82 -11.01 -35.08
C GLN A 528 19.75 -11.76 -35.89
N SER A 529 18.72 -11.06 -36.37
CA SER A 529 17.58 -11.67 -37.09
C SER A 529 18.02 -12.55 -38.26
N GLU A 530 18.99 -12.08 -39.05
CA GLU A 530 19.46 -12.78 -40.26
C GLU A 530 20.26 -14.05 -39.95
N GLY A 531 20.86 -14.15 -38.76
CA GLY A 531 21.64 -15.30 -38.29
C GLY A 531 20.84 -16.25 -37.38
N GLY A 532 19.63 -15.88 -36.99
CA GLY A 532 18.81 -16.62 -36.02
C GLY A 532 19.30 -16.51 -34.57
N ALA A 533 18.57 -17.13 -33.65
CA ALA A 533 18.78 -16.99 -32.19
C ALA A 533 20.12 -17.55 -31.66
N THR A 534 20.87 -18.29 -32.49
CA THR A 534 22.23 -18.76 -32.20
C THR A 534 23.30 -17.71 -32.43
N VAL A 535 23.01 -16.66 -33.21
CA VAL A 535 24.01 -15.65 -33.62
C VAL A 535 23.84 -14.39 -32.74
N PRO A 536 24.80 -14.10 -31.85
CA PRO A 536 24.77 -12.89 -31.04
C PRO A 536 24.77 -11.63 -31.91
N TYR A 537 24.05 -10.60 -31.49
CA TYR A 537 24.06 -9.32 -32.20
C TYR A 537 25.36 -8.57 -31.91
N ASN A 538 26.15 -8.32 -32.97
CA ASN A 538 27.47 -7.69 -32.86
C ASN A 538 27.51 -6.23 -33.40
N GLY A 539 26.36 -5.56 -33.47
CA GLY A 539 26.26 -4.17 -33.98
C GLY A 539 25.88 -4.03 -35.46
N THR A 540 25.71 -5.13 -36.18
CA THR A 540 25.33 -5.16 -37.61
C THR A 540 24.13 -6.08 -37.85
N GLY A 541 23.29 -5.78 -38.83
CA GLY A 541 22.06 -6.51 -39.12
C GLY A 541 20.88 -6.05 -38.26
N THR A 542 19.79 -6.82 -38.28
CA THR A 542 18.57 -6.48 -37.56
C THR A 542 18.61 -7.01 -36.13
N LYS A 543 18.49 -6.10 -35.16
CA LYS A 543 18.40 -6.46 -33.73
C LYS A 543 17.04 -7.09 -33.45
N THR A 544 17.02 -8.24 -32.80
CA THR A 544 15.79 -8.96 -32.46
C THR A 544 15.90 -9.57 -31.07
N TRP A 545 14.79 -9.69 -30.35
CA TRP A 545 14.71 -10.35 -29.06
C TRP A 545 13.71 -11.49 -29.10
N ALA A 546 13.97 -12.55 -28.35
CA ALA A 546 13.00 -13.63 -28.10
C ALA A 546 13.07 -14.04 -26.62
N LYS A 547 11.98 -14.61 -26.12
CA LYS A 547 11.91 -15.10 -24.73
C LYS A 547 12.90 -16.24 -24.53
N ILE A 548 13.68 -16.21 -23.46
CA ILE A 548 14.60 -17.29 -23.10
C ILE A 548 13.79 -18.56 -22.82
N TYR A 549 14.21 -19.69 -23.41
CA TYR A 549 13.55 -20.96 -23.18
C TYR A 549 13.89 -21.49 -21.77
N CYS A 550 12.87 -21.63 -20.94
CA CYS A 550 12.98 -22.12 -19.56
C CYS A 550 12.09 -23.35 -19.33
N GLY A 551 12.05 -24.27 -20.30
CA GLY A 551 11.24 -25.50 -20.23
C GLY A 551 9.80 -25.37 -20.74
N ILE A 552 9.29 -24.15 -20.95
CA ILE A 552 7.94 -23.90 -21.49
C ILE A 552 8.01 -23.38 -22.92
N GLY A 553 7.20 -23.97 -23.81
CA GLY A 553 7.14 -23.62 -25.24
C GLY A 553 8.03 -24.51 -26.11
N VAL A 554 8.22 -24.12 -27.36
CA VAL A 554 9.10 -24.86 -28.30
C VAL A 554 10.49 -24.24 -28.25
N ASN A 555 11.48 -24.99 -27.77
CA ASN A 555 12.87 -24.55 -27.79
C ASN A 555 13.39 -24.47 -29.23
N SER A 556 13.80 -23.29 -29.67
CA SER A 556 14.54 -23.06 -30.90
C SER A 556 15.85 -22.35 -30.56
N SER A 557 16.91 -23.13 -30.33
CA SER A 557 18.25 -22.59 -30.02
C SER A 557 18.36 -21.75 -28.74
N GLY A 558 17.68 -22.19 -27.68
CA GLY A 558 17.71 -21.55 -26.35
C GLY A 558 16.68 -20.43 -26.15
N VAL A 559 15.81 -20.19 -27.15
CA VAL A 559 14.69 -19.25 -27.05
C VAL A 559 13.37 -19.93 -27.38
N VAL A 560 12.26 -19.34 -26.96
CA VAL A 560 10.93 -19.84 -27.27
C VAL A 560 10.52 -19.43 -28.69
N ASN A 561 10.23 -20.41 -29.53
CA ASN A 561 9.84 -20.18 -30.92
C ASN A 561 8.57 -19.30 -31.03
N GLY A 562 8.54 -18.42 -32.03
CA GLY A 562 7.40 -17.55 -32.31
C GLY A 562 7.27 -16.32 -31.38
N THR A 563 8.22 -16.09 -30.47
CA THR A 563 8.16 -14.97 -29.50
C THR A 563 8.98 -13.75 -29.88
N HIS A 564 9.42 -13.67 -31.14
CA HIS A 564 10.36 -12.64 -31.57
C HIS A 564 9.73 -11.25 -31.60
N THR A 565 10.53 -10.24 -31.28
CA THR A 565 10.16 -8.82 -31.39
C THR A 565 11.35 -7.98 -31.84
N TYR A 566 11.07 -6.87 -32.52
CA TYR A 566 12.06 -5.90 -33.00
C TYR A 566 12.16 -4.67 -32.09
N ILE A 567 11.38 -4.64 -31.00
CA ILE A 567 11.39 -3.57 -30.00
C ILE A 567 11.93 -4.15 -28.70
N CYS A 568 12.82 -3.40 -28.04
CA CYS A 568 13.40 -3.79 -26.75
C CYS A 568 12.28 -4.09 -25.74
N PRO A 569 12.17 -5.33 -25.23
CA PRO A 569 11.10 -5.71 -24.31
C PRO A 569 11.17 -5.00 -22.97
N THR A 570 10.01 -4.63 -22.41
CA THR A 570 9.88 -4.05 -21.07
C THR A 570 9.15 -4.96 -20.08
N VAL A 571 8.56 -6.05 -20.57
CA VAL A 571 7.79 -7.02 -19.79
C VAL A 571 8.64 -8.23 -19.43
N ILE A 572 8.32 -8.87 -18.30
CA ILE A 572 8.94 -10.12 -17.89
C ILE A 572 8.49 -11.27 -18.81
N ASN A 573 9.38 -12.23 -19.03
CA ASN A 573 9.06 -13.48 -19.71
C ASN A 573 8.11 -14.32 -18.83
N ASP A 574 6.93 -14.60 -19.36
CA ASP A 574 5.86 -15.36 -18.71
C ASP A 574 5.92 -16.88 -19.02
N GLN A 575 6.96 -17.35 -19.73
CA GLN A 575 7.12 -18.76 -20.15
C GLN A 575 8.16 -19.49 -19.28
N GLY A 576 7.86 -19.59 -17.98
CA GLY A 576 8.66 -20.40 -17.03
C GLY A 576 9.97 -19.74 -16.57
N TYR A 577 10.18 -18.46 -16.88
CA TYR A 577 11.37 -17.74 -16.46
C TYR A 577 11.35 -17.45 -14.96
N THR A 578 12.37 -17.93 -14.25
CA THR A 578 12.66 -17.52 -12.88
C THR A 578 13.73 -16.44 -12.87
N PRO A 579 13.48 -15.23 -12.35
CA PRO A 579 14.51 -14.19 -12.31
C PRO A 579 15.74 -14.60 -11.50
N TYR A 580 16.88 -13.96 -11.78
CA TYR A 580 18.07 -14.09 -10.96
C TYR A 580 17.79 -13.72 -9.50
N GLN A 581 18.37 -14.48 -8.57
CA GLN A 581 18.24 -14.25 -7.14
C GLN A 581 19.63 -14.08 -6.52
N LEU A 582 19.76 -13.10 -5.64
CA LEU A 582 20.96 -12.85 -4.85
C LEU A 582 20.60 -13.05 -3.37
N HIS A 583 21.28 -13.99 -2.72
CA HIS A 583 21.24 -14.19 -1.28
C HIS A 583 22.57 -13.76 -0.70
N TYR A 584 22.55 -12.85 0.27
CA TYR A 584 23.79 -12.34 0.85
C TYR A 584 23.65 -11.95 2.31
N GLN A 585 24.77 -12.04 3.03
CA GLN A 585 24.82 -11.65 4.43
C GLN A 585 24.93 -10.13 4.54
N LEU A 586 24.12 -9.54 5.41
CA LEU A 586 24.17 -8.13 5.77
C LEU A 586 25.46 -7.82 6.56
N ALA A 587 26.06 -6.66 6.29
CA ALA A 587 27.22 -6.19 7.05
C ALA A 587 26.88 -6.07 8.54
N THR A 588 25.74 -5.41 8.82
CA THR A 588 25.15 -5.23 10.16
C THR A 588 23.80 -5.96 10.20
N PRO A 589 23.63 -6.97 11.07
CA PRO A 589 22.34 -7.62 11.28
C PRO A 589 21.26 -6.64 11.75
N THR A 590 20.02 -6.90 11.39
CA THR A 590 18.84 -6.14 11.83
C THR A 590 17.82 -7.06 12.50
N THR A 591 16.75 -6.50 13.04
CA THR A 591 15.61 -7.25 13.59
C THR A 591 14.36 -6.98 12.76
N GLU A 592 13.54 -7.99 12.56
CA GLU A 592 12.28 -7.91 11.80
C GLU A 592 11.15 -8.57 12.61
N VAL A 593 10.01 -7.89 12.73
CA VAL A 593 8.79 -8.47 13.32
C VAL A 593 8.12 -9.38 12.30
N VAL A 594 7.82 -10.60 12.71
CA VAL A 594 7.34 -11.69 11.86
C VAL A 594 5.85 -11.89 12.08
N PRO A 595 5.03 -11.91 11.00
CA PRO A 595 3.64 -12.33 11.08
C PRO A 595 3.53 -13.78 11.57
N HIS A 596 2.58 -14.03 12.46
CA HIS A 596 2.35 -15.34 13.03
C HIS A 596 0.85 -15.63 13.22
N GLU A 597 0.50 -16.91 13.33
CA GLU A 597 -0.82 -17.36 13.76
C GLU A 597 -0.68 -18.33 14.93
N GLY A 598 -1.38 -18.01 16.03
CA GLY A 598 -1.52 -18.87 17.20
C GLY A 598 -0.39 -18.77 18.22
N GLU A 599 -0.58 -19.45 19.34
CA GLU A 599 0.37 -19.61 20.45
C GLU A 599 0.36 -21.05 20.93
N LEU A 600 1.36 -21.44 21.74
CA LEU A 600 1.52 -22.81 22.22
C LEU A 600 1.22 -22.92 23.71
N ALA A 601 0.31 -23.84 24.04
CA ALA A 601 -0.06 -24.17 25.41
C ALA A 601 0.23 -25.64 25.69
N LEU A 602 0.84 -25.91 26.84
CA LEU A 602 1.02 -27.23 27.41
C LEU A 602 -0.05 -27.48 28.47
N HIS A 603 -0.53 -28.71 28.53
CA HIS A 603 -1.30 -29.22 29.67
C HIS A 603 -0.38 -29.96 30.65
N GLU A 604 -0.86 -30.19 31.87
CA GLU A 604 -0.12 -30.99 32.85
C GLU A 604 0.08 -32.43 32.36
N GLY A 605 1.29 -32.97 32.55
CA GLY A 605 1.67 -34.31 32.12
C GLY A 605 2.26 -34.34 30.70
N ALA A 606 2.07 -35.46 30.01
CA ALA A 606 2.69 -35.73 28.71
C ALA A 606 1.93 -35.07 27.57
N ASN A 607 2.61 -34.19 26.84
CA ASN A 607 2.10 -33.48 25.67
C ASN A 607 2.74 -34.07 24.40
N GLN A 608 1.94 -34.23 23.33
CA GLN A 608 2.45 -34.58 22.00
C GLN A 608 2.75 -33.27 21.25
N VAL A 609 4.01 -33.05 20.91
CA VAL A 609 4.49 -31.83 20.24
C VAL A 609 5.05 -32.20 18.87
N GLU A 610 4.69 -31.45 17.83
CA GLU A 610 5.24 -31.58 16.49
C GLU A 610 6.02 -30.33 16.10
N VAL A 611 7.27 -30.50 15.69
CA VAL A 611 8.12 -29.46 15.10
C VAL A 611 8.19 -29.71 13.59
N PHE A 612 7.86 -28.72 12.79
CA PHE A 612 7.86 -28.83 11.33
C PHE A 612 8.00 -27.45 10.67
N GLU A 613 8.01 -27.41 9.35
CA GLU A 613 8.15 -26.16 8.60
C GLU A 613 7.33 -26.18 7.31
N GLY A 614 7.38 -25.07 6.58
CA GLY A 614 6.71 -24.93 5.29
C GLY A 614 5.22 -24.66 5.38
N VAL A 615 4.72 -24.14 6.51
CA VAL A 615 3.29 -23.84 6.67
C VAL A 615 2.94 -22.54 5.97
N VAL A 616 2.05 -22.58 4.99
CA VAL A 616 1.48 -21.39 4.34
C VAL A 616 0.13 -21.11 4.97
N VAL A 617 -0.05 -19.90 5.50
CA VAL A 617 -1.24 -19.52 6.27
C VAL A 617 -2.23 -18.75 5.39
N ARG A 618 -3.49 -19.20 5.36
CA ARG A 618 -4.64 -18.51 4.74
C ARG A 618 -4.43 -18.10 3.29
N GLU A 619 -3.81 -18.97 2.48
CA GLU A 619 -3.76 -18.75 1.03
C GLU A 619 -5.18 -18.76 0.47
N LEU A 620 -5.52 -17.77 -0.36
CA LEU A 620 -6.83 -17.74 -1.01
C LEU A 620 -6.99 -18.94 -1.93
N ALA A 621 -8.06 -19.70 -1.72
CA ALA A 621 -8.40 -20.85 -2.56
C ALA A 621 -9.52 -20.51 -3.51
N GLN A 622 -9.48 -21.12 -4.69
CA GLN A 622 -10.55 -21.07 -5.70
C GLN A 622 -11.09 -22.48 -5.89
N PRO A 623 -12.07 -22.93 -5.07
CA PRO A 623 -12.59 -24.28 -5.16
C PRO A 623 -13.19 -24.57 -6.55
N TYR A 624 -12.88 -25.74 -7.09
CA TYR A 624 -13.37 -26.21 -8.38
C TYR A 624 -14.49 -27.23 -8.20
N ASN A 625 -15.56 -27.11 -8.98
CA ASN A 625 -16.70 -28.02 -8.93
C ASN A 625 -16.57 -29.15 -9.94
N SER A 626 -16.74 -30.38 -9.47
CA SER A 626 -16.94 -31.57 -10.29
C SER A 626 -18.14 -32.37 -9.74
N THR A 627 -17.90 -33.47 -9.03
CA THR A 627 -18.93 -34.18 -8.23
C THR A 627 -19.11 -33.61 -6.83
N LYS A 628 -18.07 -32.93 -6.36
CA LYS A 628 -17.92 -32.21 -5.10
C LYS A 628 -17.12 -30.95 -5.40
N TRP A 629 -16.98 -30.07 -4.42
CA TRP A 629 -16.03 -28.97 -4.52
C TRP A 629 -14.66 -29.42 -4.04
N TYR A 630 -13.64 -29.16 -4.83
CA TYR A 630 -12.27 -29.59 -4.57
C TYR A 630 -11.34 -28.39 -4.44
N ILE A 631 -10.35 -28.52 -3.57
CA ILE A 631 -9.21 -27.62 -3.47
C ILE A 631 -7.93 -28.45 -3.70
N ASN A 632 -6.99 -27.84 -4.41
CA ASN A 632 -5.69 -28.39 -4.76
C ASN A 632 -5.72 -29.57 -5.76
N THR A 633 -6.55 -29.42 -6.79
CA THR A 633 -6.51 -30.20 -8.04
C THR A 633 -5.88 -29.35 -9.16
N PRO A 634 -5.52 -29.92 -10.33
CA PRO A 634 -4.95 -29.12 -11.43
C PRO A 634 -5.78 -27.87 -11.81
N GLU A 635 -7.11 -27.93 -11.65
CA GLU A 635 -8.06 -26.83 -11.93
C GLU A 635 -8.22 -25.84 -10.75
N ALA A 636 -7.84 -26.23 -9.54
CA ALA A 636 -7.96 -25.46 -8.30
C ALA A 636 -6.66 -25.49 -7.48
N LYS A 637 -5.51 -25.39 -8.17
CA LYS A 637 -4.19 -25.55 -7.56
C LYS A 637 -3.89 -24.42 -6.57
N LEU A 638 -3.28 -24.77 -5.45
CA LEU A 638 -2.62 -23.80 -4.59
C LEU A 638 -1.26 -23.43 -5.19
N HIS A 639 -0.66 -22.36 -4.67
CA HIS A 639 0.58 -21.80 -5.21
C HIS A 639 1.75 -22.77 -5.10
N ASN A 640 1.88 -23.44 -3.96
CA ASN A 640 2.91 -24.44 -3.72
C ASN A 640 2.32 -25.85 -3.79
N LYS A 641 3.14 -26.85 -4.15
CA LYS A 641 2.78 -28.25 -4.01
C LYS A 641 2.56 -28.58 -2.53
N VAL A 642 1.48 -29.28 -2.23
CA VAL A 642 0.98 -29.46 -0.86
C VAL A 642 1.30 -30.87 -0.34
N ILE A 643 1.85 -30.98 0.86
CA ILE A 643 1.96 -32.25 1.58
C ILE A 643 0.64 -32.55 2.28
N SER A 644 0.14 -31.59 3.06
CA SER A 644 -1.07 -31.75 3.85
C SER A 644 -1.82 -30.43 3.96
N VAL A 645 -3.12 -30.47 3.72
CA VAL A 645 -4.01 -29.39 4.14
C VAL A 645 -4.19 -29.49 5.66
N LEU A 646 -4.04 -28.37 6.36
CA LEU A 646 -4.18 -28.29 7.82
C LEU A 646 -5.53 -27.69 8.21
N ASN A 647 -6.03 -26.71 7.44
CA ASN A 647 -7.34 -26.10 7.67
C ASN A 647 -7.93 -25.48 6.39
N VAL A 648 -9.26 -25.46 6.28
CA VAL A 648 -10.01 -24.71 5.28
C VAL A 648 -10.90 -23.70 6.00
N PHE A 649 -10.87 -22.45 5.54
CA PHE A 649 -11.62 -21.35 6.15
C PHE A 649 -12.67 -20.83 5.18
N LYS A 650 -13.87 -20.53 5.70
CA LYS A 650 -14.93 -19.78 5.03
C LYS A 650 -15.08 -18.43 5.70
N ASN A 651 -14.85 -17.34 4.98
CA ASN A 651 -14.86 -15.97 5.51
C ASN A 651 -14.00 -15.81 6.79
N ASN A 652 -12.78 -16.35 6.76
CA ASN A 652 -11.80 -16.39 7.85
C ASN A 652 -12.15 -17.25 9.08
N ILE A 653 -13.25 -18.00 9.05
CA ILE A 653 -13.66 -18.93 10.10
C ILE A 653 -13.37 -20.36 9.65
N SER A 654 -12.81 -21.18 10.54
CA SER A 654 -12.55 -22.61 10.27
C SER A 654 -13.83 -23.33 9.80
N ASP A 655 -13.75 -24.02 8.67
CA ASP A 655 -14.88 -24.67 7.99
C ASP A 655 -14.70 -26.20 7.90
N LEU A 656 -13.77 -26.78 8.67
CA LEU A 656 -13.45 -28.22 8.61
C LEU A 656 -14.64 -29.17 8.77
N GLY A 657 -15.77 -28.72 9.35
CA GLY A 657 -16.98 -29.54 9.41
C GLY A 657 -17.63 -29.82 8.05
N ASN A 658 -17.29 -29.06 7.00
CA ASN A 658 -17.81 -29.21 5.65
C ASN A 658 -16.80 -29.83 4.66
N TRP A 659 -15.54 -29.98 5.08
CA TRP A 659 -14.44 -30.39 4.22
C TRP A 659 -13.75 -31.66 4.73
N GLU A 660 -13.60 -32.63 3.83
CA GLU A 660 -12.76 -33.80 3.98
C GLU A 660 -11.33 -33.45 3.56
N LEU A 661 -10.39 -33.56 4.49
CA LEU A 661 -8.95 -33.45 4.22
C LEU A 661 -8.38 -34.83 3.91
N TYR A 662 -7.65 -34.96 2.81
CA TYR A 662 -7.12 -36.26 2.40
C TYR A 662 -5.83 -36.13 1.59
N THR A 663 -5.12 -37.24 1.44
CA THR A 663 -3.94 -37.35 0.58
C THR A 663 -4.24 -38.17 -0.67
N SER A 664 -3.70 -37.78 -1.82
CA SER A 664 -3.83 -38.50 -3.08
C SER A 664 -2.55 -38.38 -3.91
N THR A 665 -2.04 -39.49 -4.44
CA THR A 665 -0.88 -39.50 -5.35
C THR A 665 -1.25 -39.12 -6.79
N ALA A 666 -2.53 -39.00 -7.11
CA ALA A 666 -2.96 -38.55 -8.44
C ALA A 666 -2.49 -37.11 -8.65
N TYR A 667 -1.77 -36.82 -9.73
CA TYR A 667 -1.24 -35.48 -10.05
C TYR A 667 -0.27 -34.90 -9.01
N SER A 668 0.43 -35.74 -8.22
CA SER A 668 1.41 -35.30 -7.21
C SER A 668 2.47 -34.35 -7.79
N ASP A 669 2.86 -34.58 -9.05
CA ASP A 669 3.86 -33.77 -9.76
C ASP A 669 3.38 -32.32 -9.99
N GLN A 670 2.08 -32.06 -9.98
CA GLN A 670 1.48 -30.74 -10.23
C GLN A 670 1.01 -30.03 -8.96
N THR A 671 0.41 -30.77 -8.01
CA THR A 671 -0.23 -30.15 -6.84
C THR A 671 0.28 -30.67 -5.49
N GLY A 672 1.22 -31.62 -5.50
CA GLY A 672 1.55 -32.41 -4.31
C GLY A 672 0.43 -33.40 -3.97
N ILE A 673 0.47 -33.94 -2.75
CA ILE A 673 -0.44 -35.01 -2.32
C ILE A 673 -1.62 -34.53 -1.46
N GLY A 674 -1.51 -33.40 -0.76
CA GLY A 674 -2.55 -32.93 0.16
C GLY A 674 -3.71 -32.24 -0.54
N ARG A 675 -4.95 -32.59 -0.17
CA ARG A 675 -6.18 -32.07 -0.80
C ARG A 675 -7.29 -31.83 0.20
N ALA A 676 -8.27 -31.05 -0.23
CA ALA A 676 -9.55 -30.93 0.46
C ALA A 676 -10.71 -31.08 -0.53
N ARG A 677 -11.80 -31.70 -0.10
CA ARG A 677 -13.06 -31.73 -0.86
C ARG A 677 -14.27 -31.63 0.07
N THR A 678 -15.39 -31.15 -0.40
CA THR A 678 -16.60 -31.09 0.45
C THR A 678 -17.19 -32.48 0.74
N PHE A 679 -17.86 -32.64 1.87
CA PHE A 679 -18.59 -33.89 2.16
C PHE A 679 -19.77 -34.10 1.20
N ASP A 680 -20.49 -33.01 0.89
CA ASP A 680 -21.61 -32.95 -0.05
C ASP A 680 -21.39 -31.82 -1.06
N ASN A 681 -22.09 -31.82 -2.20
CA ASN A 681 -21.98 -30.75 -3.19
C ASN A 681 -22.74 -29.47 -2.77
N GLY A 682 -23.79 -29.58 -1.95
CA GLY A 682 -24.67 -28.48 -1.56
C GLY A 682 -24.16 -27.59 -0.41
N VAL A 683 -23.04 -27.94 0.23
CA VAL A 683 -22.50 -27.17 1.38
C VAL A 683 -21.62 -25.99 0.96
N TYR A 684 -21.19 -25.93 -0.31
CA TYR A 684 -20.37 -24.84 -0.81
C TYR A 684 -21.20 -23.58 -1.06
N ASP A 685 -20.69 -22.46 -0.57
CA ASP A 685 -21.26 -21.12 -0.75
C ASP A 685 -20.40 -20.28 -1.71
N PRO A 686 -20.85 -20.05 -2.95
CA PRO A 686 -20.07 -19.32 -3.95
C PRO A 686 -19.92 -17.82 -3.66
N THR A 687 -20.64 -17.28 -2.67
CA THR A 687 -20.54 -15.87 -2.27
C THR A 687 -19.49 -15.63 -1.18
N ALA A 688 -19.00 -16.70 -0.56
CA ALA A 688 -18.00 -16.65 0.49
C ALA A 688 -16.57 -16.69 -0.07
N GLN A 689 -15.63 -16.10 0.67
CA GLN A 689 -14.21 -16.24 0.40
C GLN A 689 -13.67 -17.48 1.12
N TYR A 690 -12.98 -18.36 0.39
CA TYR A 690 -12.29 -19.50 0.96
C TYR A 690 -10.79 -19.27 1.01
N SER A 691 -10.17 -19.69 2.10
CA SER A 691 -8.71 -19.75 2.23
C SER A 691 -8.27 -21.03 2.90
N VAL A 692 -7.02 -21.42 2.70
CA VAL A 692 -6.47 -22.69 3.16
C VAL A 692 -5.14 -22.48 3.84
N THR A 693 -4.96 -23.13 4.99
CA THR A 693 -3.65 -23.28 5.64
C THR A 693 -3.15 -24.69 5.36
N TYR A 694 -1.92 -24.81 4.87
CA TYR A 694 -1.35 -26.09 4.43
C TYR A 694 0.17 -26.14 4.62
N GLN A 695 0.72 -27.35 4.65
CA GLN A 695 2.15 -27.58 4.62
C GLN A 695 2.61 -27.80 3.17
N ALA A 696 3.54 -26.96 2.69
CA ALA A 696 4.14 -27.06 1.37
C ALA A 696 5.20 -28.18 1.32
N MET A 697 5.42 -28.77 0.15
CA MET A 697 6.45 -29.80 -0.07
C MET A 697 7.86 -29.25 0.21
N PRO A 698 8.73 -29.96 0.96
CA PRO A 698 9.94 -29.35 1.48
C PRO A 698 10.98 -29.11 0.38
N GLU A 699 11.14 -30.07 -0.52
CA GLU A 699 12.15 -30.09 -1.60
C GLU A 699 12.11 -28.84 -2.51
N GLU A 700 10.93 -28.23 -2.67
CA GLU A 700 10.71 -27.05 -3.52
C GLU A 700 10.51 -25.76 -2.74
N PHE A 701 10.33 -25.82 -1.41
CA PHE A 701 9.95 -24.66 -0.61
C PHE A 701 10.93 -24.35 0.52
N THR A 702 11.45 -25.34 1.24
CA THR A 702 12.13 -25.11 2.53
C THR A 702 13.28 -26.08 2.78
N ALA A 703 14.33 -25.60 3.43
CA ALA A 703 15.31 -26.49 4.06
C ALA A 703 14.72 -27.10 5.35
N PRO A 704 15.05 -28.35 5.70
CA PRO A 704 14.50 -28.98 6.89
C PRO A 704 15.07 -28.35 8.16
N MET A 705 14.19 -28.05 9.12
CA MET A 705 14.64 -27.72 10.47
C MET A 705 15.23 -28.96 11.16
N LEU A 706 16.17 -28.74 12.07
CA LEU A 706 16.78 -29.86 12.82
C LEU A 706 16.20 -29.96 14.22
N THR A 707 16.18 -28.82 14.93
CA THR A 707 15.75 -28.73 16.32
C THR A 707 15.20 -27.35 16.61
N VAL A 708 14.32 -27.25 17.59
CA VAL A 708 13.85 -25.99 18.17
C VAL A 708 14.15 -25.99 19.67
N ASP A 709 14.84 -24.97 20.15
CA ASP A 709 14.99 -24.78 21.59
C ASP A 709 13.70 -24.15 22.12
N ALA A 710 13.23 -24.53 23.29
CA ALA A 710 12.02 -23.98 23.88
C ALA A 710 12.12 -23.87 25.39
N THR A 711 11.31 -22.99 25.97
CA THR A 711 11.22 -22.80 27.42
C THR A 711 9.78 -22.80 27.89
N TYR A 712 9.54 -23.30 29.11
CA TYR A 712 8.22 -23.27 29.74
C TYR A 712 8.34 -23.16 31.26
N ASP A 713 7.26 -22.68 31.88
CA ASP A 713 7.15 -22.48 33.32
C ASP A 713 6.96 -23.81 34.06
N THR A 714 7.62 -23.95 35.22
CA THR A 714 7.57 -25.19 36.01
C THR A 714 6.86 -25.05 37.35
N ASN A 715 6.58 -23.83 37.82
CA ASN A 715 5.91 -23.58 39.10
C ASN A 715 4.82 -22.50 39.02
N ILE A 716 4.05 -22.33 40.11
CA ILE A 716 2.89 -21.42 40.14
C ILE A 716 3.33 -19.98 39.89
N LYS A 717 4.38 -19.52 40.59
CA LYS A 717 4.85 -18.13 40.49
C LYS A 717 5.15 -17.76 39.04
N SER A 718 6.01 -18.51 38.35
CA SER A 718 6.44 -18.13 37.01
C SER A 718 5.29 -18.23 35.99
N THR A 719 4.39 -19.21 36.12
CA THR A 719 3.16 -19.26 35.30
C THR A 719 2.27 -18.04 35.52
N VAL A 720 2.08 -17.60 36.77
CA VAL A 720 1.25 -16.43 37.09
C VAL A 720 1.90 -15.15 36.57
N ASP A 721 3.22 -14.99 36.74
CA ASP A 721 3.95 -13.84 36.22
C ASP A 721 3.87 -13.77 34.69
N THR A 722 4.12 -14.89 34.00
CA THR A 722 3.94 -14.98 32.54
C THR A 722 2.50 -14.60 32.15
N LEU A 723 1.48 -15.10 32.87
CA LEU A 723 0.09 -14.77 32.58
C LEU A 723 -0.23 -13.27 32.80
N VAL A 724 0.31 -12.66 33.85
CA VAL A 724 0.15 -11.22 34.13
C VAL A 724 0.79 -10.38 33.01
N ASP A 725 1.99 -10.77 32.57
CA ASP A 725 2.70 -10.11 31.47
C ASP A 725 1.92 -10.25 30.14
N GLU A 726 1.47 -11.45 29.78
CA GLU A 726 0.67 -11.67 28.56
C GLU A 726 -0.67 -10.92 28.61
N LEU A 727 -1.34 -10.90 29.78
CA LEU A 727 -2.60 -10.16 29.94
C LEU A 727 -2.41 -8.65 29.74
N ALA A 728 -1.30 -8.09 30.24
CA ALA A 728 -0.97 -6.68 30.05
C ALA A 728 -0.73 -6.34 28.56
N LYS A 729 -0.09 -7.24 27.80
CA LYS A 729 0.08 -7.11 26.35
C LYS A 729 -1.26 -7.17 25.62
N VAL A 730 -2.08 -8.19 25.89
CA VAL A 730 -3.41 -8.36 25.28
C VAL A 730 -4.29 -7.13 25.55
N ALA A 731 -4.31 -6.61 26.78
CA ALA A 731 -5.06 -5.39 27.10
C ALA A 731 -4.60 -4.17 26.27
N THR A 732 -3.29 -4.06 26.01
CA THR A 732 -2.71 -3.02 25.16
C THR A 732 -3.15 -3.20 23.70
N ASP A 733 -3.03 -4.41 23.15
CA ASP A 733 -3.39 -4.71 21.75
C ASP A 733 -4.89 -4.54 21.47
N VAL A 734 -5.74 -4.96 22.41
CA VAL A 734 -7.19 -4.73 22.32
C VAL A 734 -7.50 -3.23 22.27
N THR A 735 -6.80 -2.42 23.08
CA THR A 735 -6.97 -0.96 23.08
C THR A 735 -6.51 -0.33 21.77
N VAL A 736 -5.35 -0.74 21.24
CA VAL A 736 -4.84 -0.26 19.94
C VAL A 736 -5.79 -0.65 18.80
N THR A 737 -6.26 -1.90 18.80
CA THR A 737 -7.19 -2.42 17.78
C THR A 737 -8.54 -1.69 17.83
N ALA A 738 -9.11 -1.48 19.02
CA ALA A 738 -10.35 -0.72 19.19
C ALA A 738 -10.20 0.71 18.66
N ASN A 739 -9.06 1.36 18.92
CA ASN A 739 -8.77 2.70 18.40
C ASN A 739 -8.61 2.71 16.87
N ALA A 740 -7.97 1.70 16.27
CA ALA A 740 -7.83 1.57 14.83
C ALA A 740 -9.19 1.33 14.15
N ALA A 741 -10.02 0.45 14.71
CA ALA A 741 -11.39 0.20 14.24
C ALA A 741 -12.23 1.47 14.32
N LYS A 742 -12.13 2.23 15.42
CA LYS A 742 -12.80 3.53 15.56
C LYS A 742 -12.35 4.50 14.46
N LYS A 743 -11.05 4.63 14.19
CA LYS A 743 -10.53 5.51 13.12
C LYS A 743 -11.06 5.09 11.74
N ALA A 744 -11.16 3.79 11.46
CA ALA A 744 -11.73 3.29 10.20
C ALA A 744 -13.22 3.61 10.09
N TYR A 745 -13.98 3.41 11.17
CA TYR A 745 -15.39 3.79 11.24
C TYR A 745 -15.59 5.30 11.03
N ASP A 746 -14.83 6.14 11.74
CA ASP A 746 -14.90 7.60 11.60
C ASP A 746 -14.59 8.04 10.15
N ARG A 747 -13.63 7.40 9.47
CA ARG A 747 -13.33 7.66 8.05
C ARG A 747 -14.46 7.23 7.12
N ALA A 748 -15.09 6.08 7.38
CA ALA A 748 -16.24 5.62 6.59
C ALA A 748 -17.42 6.58 6.73
N GLU A 749 -17.72 7.02 7.95
CA GLU A 749 -18.77 8.00 8.24
C GLU A 749 -18.50 9.34 7.54
N GLN A 750 -17.25 9.81 7.56
CA GLN A 750 -16.83 11.01 6.83
C GLN A 750 -17.03 10.86 5.31
N ALA A 751 -16.70 9.70 4.73
CA ALA A 751 -16.90 9.44 3.31
C ALA A 751 -18.40 9.42 2.95
N PHE A 752 -19.24 8.75 3.75
CA PHE A 752 -20.70 8.77 3.57
C PHE A 752 -21.26 10.19 3.60
N THR A 753 -20.81 11.00 4.58
CA THR A 753 -21.19 12.41 4.69
C THR A 753 -20.77 13.21 3.45
N GLN A 754 -19.51 13.08 3.01
CA GLN A 754 -19.01 13.80 1.83
C GLN A 754 -19.76 13.43 0.55
N VAL A 755 -20.11 12.15 0.37
CA VAL A 755 -20.91 11.70 -0.76
C VAL A 755 -22.33 12.28 -0.67
N GLY A 756 -22.95 12.28 0.51
CA GLY A 756 -24.24 12.91 0.74
C GLY A 756 -24.24 14.40 0.40
N ASP A 757 -23.27 15.15 0.94
CA ASP A 757 -23.10 16.59 0.68
C ASP A 757 -22.82 16.87 -0.81
N GLY A 758 -22.01 16.05 -1.45
CA GLY A 758 -21.72 16.14 -2.88
C GLY A 758 -22.99 15.97 -3.73
N LYS A 759 -23.81 14.97 -3.43
CA LYS A 759 -25.10 14.76 -4.12
C LYS A 759 -26.06 15.92 -3.88
N ASN A 760 -26.15 16.44 -2.66
CA ASN A 760 -26.95 17.62 -2.35
C ASN A 760 -26.50 18.83 -3.19
N LYS A 761 -25.20 19.12 -3.25
CA LYS A 761 -24.66 20.22 -4.07
C LYS A 761 -24.99 20.07 -5.55
N ILE A 762 -24.84 18.87 -6.10
CA ILE A 762 -25.18 18.59 -7.51
C ILE A 762 -26.68 18.74 -7.75
N ALA A 763 -27.52 18.20 -6.85
CA ALA A 763 -28.97 18.31 -6.94
C ALA A 763 -29.45 19.77 -6.87
N THR A 764 -28.87 20.59 -5.97
CA THR A 764 -29.12 22.03 -5.91
C THR A 764 -28.73 22.71 -7.23
N ALA A 765 -27.53 22.45 -7.75
CA ALA A 765 -27.10 23.05 -9.02
C ALA A 765 -28.01 22.67 -10.21
N ILE A 766 -28.51 21.44 -10.25
CA ILE A 766 -29.47 21.01 -11.27
C ILE A 766 -30.83 21.72 -11.09
N THR A 767 -31.27 21.90 -9.84
CA THR A 767 -32.50 22.61 -9.49
C THR A 767 -32.42 24.10 -9.83
N ASP A 768 -31.29 24.74 -9.55
CA ASP A 768 -31.01 26.13 -9.92
C ASP A 768 -31.06 26.35 -11.45
N MET A 769 -30.76 25.30 -12.22
CA MET A 769 -30.85 25.28 -13.69
C MET A 769 -32.24 24.88 -14.22
N GLY A 770 -33.26 24.81 -13.36
CA GLY A 770 -34.66 24.60 -13.73
C GLY A 770 -35.11 23.14 -13.86
N GLN A 771 -34.30 22.16 -13.41
CA GLN A 771 -34.65 20.73 -13.44
C GLN A 771 -34.82 20.17 -12.02
N SER A 772 -35.85 19.37 -11.75
CA SER A 772 -36.08 18.86 -10.38
C SER A 772 -35.07 17.76 -9.99
N ALA A 773 -34.26 17.99 -8.95
CA ALA A 773 -33.32 17.01 -8.42
C ALA A 773 -33.34 16.96 -6.88
N SER A 774 -32.95 15.82 -6.30
CA SER A 774 -32.86 15.61 -4.86
C SER A 774 -31.53 14.95 -4.50
N GLY A 775 -30.97 15.25 -3.31
CA GLY A 775 -29.78 14.54 -2.80
C GLY A 775 -30.02 13.06 -2.52
N SER A 776 -31.28 12.62 -2.46
CA SER A 776 -31.66 11.20 -2.42
C SER A 776 -31.51 10.49 -3.77
N ASP A 777 -31.41 11.22 -4.89
CA ASP A 777 -31.20 10.62 -6.20
C ASP A 777 -29.84 9.91 -6.27
N ILE A 778 -29.77 8.79 -6.99
CA ILE A 778 -28.48 8.14 -7.31
C ILE A 778 -27.74 8.92 -8.39
N PHE A 779 -26.41 8.72 -8.50
CA PHE A 779 -25.57 9.48 -9.44
C PHE A 779 -26.06 9.38 -10.90
N ASP A 780 -26.53 8.22 -11.35
CA ASP A 780 -27.05 8.04 -12.72
C ASP A 780 -28.31 8.88 -13.00
N VAL A 781 -29.17 9.03 -11.99
CA VAL A 781 -30.38 9.87 -12.07
C VAL A 781 -29.98 11.34 -12.12
N LEU A 782 -29.05 11.78 -11.26
CA LEU A 782 -28.52 13.15 -11.31
C LEU A 782 -27.86 13.44 -12.68
N ALA A 783 -27.07 12.51 -13.21
CA ALA A 783 -26.42 12.65 -14.52
C ALA A 783 -27.42 12.76 -15.67
N SER A 784 -28.53 12.02 -15.61
CA SER A 784 -29.61 12.13 -16.59
C SER A 784 -30.28 13.51 -16.51
N LYS A 785 -30.56 14.01 -15.30
CA LYS A 785 -31.14 15.34 -15.08
C LYS A 785 -30.23 16.48 -15.55
N VAL A 786 -28.91 16.33 -15.46
CA VAL A 786 -27.95 17.28 -16.06
C VAL A 786 -28.15 17.39 -17.58
N ARG A 787 -28.42 16.28 -18.28
CA ARG A 787 -28.66 16.29 -19.74
C ARG A 787 -30.00 16.93 -20.11
N ASP A 788 -30.93 16.98 -19.16
CA ASP A 788 -32.26 17.56 -19.34
C ASP A 788 -32.31 19.07 -19.11
N ILE A 789 -31.21 19.66 -18.62
CA ILE A 789 -31.08 21.11 -18.45
C ILE A 789 -31.38 21.85 -19.76
N SER A 790 -32.20 22.90 -19.64
CA SER A 790 -32.64 23.76 -20.74
C SER A 790 -33.48 23.05 -21.80
N LYS A 791 -34.20 21.96 -21.47
CA LYS A 791 -35.25 21.39 -22.33
C LYS A 791 -36.47 22.31 -22.49
N ASP A 792 -36.68 23.20 -21.53
CA ASP A 792 -37.74 24.21 -21.48
C ASP A 792 -37.36 25.53 -22.18
N ALA A 793 -36.12 25.69 -22.65
CA ALA A 793 -35.70 26.87 -23.40
C ALA A 793 -36.47 26.97 -24.73
N ASN A 794 -37.01 28.14 -25.03
CA ASN A 794 -37.90 28.37 -26.18
C ASN A 794 -37.23 29.08 -27.38
N ALA A 795 -35.97 29.51 -27.26
CA ALA A 795 -35.23 30.12 -28.36
C ALA A 795 -34.98 29.11 -29.48
N LEU A 796 -35.36 29.47 -30.71
CA LEU A 796 -35.06 28.71 -31.91
C LEU A 796 -33.73 29.18 -32.51
N VAL A 797 -33.15 28.38 -33.40
CA VAL A 797 -31.95 28.81 -34.15
C VAL A 797 -32.20 30.10 -34.92
N GLY A 798 -33.44 30.36 -35.34
CA GLY A 798 -33.85 31.60 -36.02
C GLY A 798 -33.87 32.84 -35.14
N ASP A 799 -33.87 32.70 -33.81
CA ASP A 799 -33.94 33.81 -32.85
C ASP A 799 -32.54 34.26 -32.38
N VAL A 800 -31.52 33.46 -32.69
CA VAL A 800 -30.13 33.67 -32.26
C VAL A 800 -29.30 34.12 -33.45
N LEU A 801 -28.47 35.14 -33.26
CA LEU A 801 -27.62 35.72 -34.31
C LEU A 801 -26.77 34.64 -35.01
N ALA A 802 -26.64 34.76 -36.33
CA ALA A 802 -25.85 33.86 -37.16
C ALA A 802 -24.44 33.64 -36.59
N GLY A 803 -24.06 32.37 -36.41
CA GLY A 803 -22.74 31.99 -35.87
C GLY A 803 -22.58 32.11 -34.35
N LYS A 804 -23.53 32.70 -33.62
CA LYS A 804 -23.57 32.62 -32.14
C LYS A 804 -24.14 31.29 -31.70
N THR A 805 -23.72 30.80 -30.53
CA THR A 805 -24.12 29.47 -30.04
C THR A 805 -24.93 29.57 -28.76
N PHE A 806 -25.90 28.68 -28.58
CA PHE A 806 -26.71 28.55 -27.37
C PHE A 806 -26.95 27.06 -27.07
N TYR A 807 -27.40 26.72 -25.86
CA TYR A 807 -27.72 25.34 -25.47
C TYR A 807 -29.24 25.15 -25.34
N GLN A 808 -29.74 24.01 -25.80
CA GLN A 808 -31.13 23.58 -25.63
C GLN A 808 -31.17 22.06 -25.49
N GLY A 809 -31.75 21.56 -24.39
CA GLY A 809 -31.78 20.13 -24.04
C GLY A 809 -30.39 19.48 -24.02
N GLY A 810 -29.44 20.10 -23.29
CA GLY A 810 -28.06 19.61 -23.18
C GLY A 810 -27.20 19.67 -24.45
N SER A 811 -27.73 20.18 -25.57
CA SER A 811 -27.05 20.20 -26.87
C SER A 811 -26.70 21.61 -27.33
N LYS A 812 -25.47 21.81 -27.84
CA LYS A 812 -25.00 23.07 -28.41
C LYS A 812 -25.61 23.29 -29.80
N LYS A 813 -26.29 24.41 -30.00
CA LYS A 813 -26.90 24.85 -31.27
C LYS A 813 -26.27 26.15 -31.76
N ILE A 814 -26.41 26.44 -33.05
CA ILE A 814 -25.88 27.65 -33.70
C ILE A 814 -27.04 28.45 -34.27
N GLY A 815 -27.08 29.74 -33.96
CA GLY A 815 -28.05 30.69 -34.47
C GLY A 815 -27.90 30.95 -35.97
N ILE A 816 -28.99 31.35 -36.61
CA ILE A 816 -29.08 31.68 -38.04
C ILE A 816 -29.74 33.05 -38.32
N MET A 817 -30.12 33.82 -37.30
CA MET A 817 -30.69 35.16 -37.48
C MET A 817 -29.69 36.08 -38.20
N PRO A 818 -30.02 36.67 -39.36
CA PRO A 818 -29.11 37.55 -40.08
C PRO A 818 -28.76 38.81 -39.28
N ASP A 819 -27.49 39.19 -39.30
CA ASP A 819 -27.03 40.50 -38.84
C ASP A 819 -27.16 41.52 -39.98
N ARG A 820 -27.97 42.56 -39.78
CA ARG A 820 -28.18 43.67 -40.72
C ARG A 820 -27.30 44.88 -40.40
N GLY A 821 -26.56 44.87 -39.28
CA GLY A 821 -25.63 45.93 -38.91
C GLY A 821 -26.29 47.30 -38.72
N ALA A 822 -25.61 48.36 -39.13
CA ALA A 822 -26.14 49.73 -39.10
C ALA A 822 -26.98 49.99 -40.36
N TYR A 823 -28.30 50.06 -40.20
CA TYR A 823 -29.24 50.29 -41.30
C TYR A 823 -29.64 51.75 -41.39
N ASN A 824 -28.99 52.51 -42.28
CA ASN A 824 -29.25 53.94 -42.45
C ASN A 824 -30.47 54.21 -43.33
N ILE A 825 -31.28 55.19 -42.93
CA ILE A 825 -32.49 55.63 -43.64
C ILE A 825 -32.33 57.10 -44.00
N THR A 826 -32.56 57.46 -45.26
CA THR A 826 -32.70 58.85 -45.67
C THR A 826 -34.19 59.22 -45.66
N PRO A 827 -34.66 60.13 -44.78
CA PRO A 827 -36.05 60.55 -44.73
C PRO A 827 -36.49 61.18 -46.06
N GLY A 828 -37.71 60.86 -46.49
CA GLY A 828 -38.36 61.46 -47.65
C GLY A 828 -39.82 61.79 -47.33
N THR A 829 -40.63 62.03 -48.35
CA THR A 829 -42.06 62.36 -48.17
C THR A 829 -42.96 61.15 -47.89
N SER A 830 -42.42 59.92 -47.90
CA SER A 830 -43.15 58.67 -47.63
C SER A 830 -42.37 57.69 -46.73
N ASN A 831 -43.08 56.74 -46.12
CA ASN A 831 -42.54 55.78 -45.15
C ASN A 831 -41.51 54.80 -45.79
N LYS A 832 -40.48 54.45 -45.02
CA LYS A 832 -39.44 53.47 -45.39
C LYS A 832 -39.49 52.26 -44.44
N ALA A 833 -39.57 51.04 -45.00
CA ALA A 833 -39.64 49.79 -44.22
C ALA A 833 -38.24 49.26 -43.84
N ILE A 834 -38.15 48.62 -42.68
CA ILE A 834 -36.92 48.04 -42.13
C ILE A 834 -37.01 46.51 -42.26
N PRO A 835 -36.01 45.81 -42.86
CA PRO A 835 -36.06 44.36 -43.06
C PRO A 835 -35.87 43.58 -41.75
N ALA A 836 -36.39 42.35 -41.67
CA ALA A 836 -36.17 41.48 -40.52
C ALA A 836 -34.69 41.05 -40.37
N GLY A 837 -34.27 40.91 -39.10
CA GLY A 837 -32.90 40.60 -38.68
C GLY A 837 -32.46 41.46 -37.50
N TYR A 838 -31.26 41.20 -36.98
CA TYR A 838 -30.67 42.05 -35.96
C TYR A 838 -30.16 43.35 -36.57
N HIS A 839 -30.59 44.49 -36.04
CA HIS A 839 -30.03 45.80 -36.38
C HIS A 839 -29.24 46.29 -35.19
N SER A 840 -28.01 46.74 -35.43
CA SER A 840 -27.05 47.12 -34.39
C SER A 840 -27.45 48.34 -33.56
N GLY A 841 -28.56 49.01 -33.88
CA GLY A 841 -28.94 50.31 -33.32
C GLY A 841 -28.07 51.48 -33.81
N GLY A 842 -26.97 51.22 -34.52
CA GLY A 842 -26.12 52.25 -35.13
C GLY A 842 -26.64 52.80 -36.47
N GLY A 843 -27.78 52.31 -36.95
CA GLY A 843 -28.46 52.87 -38.11
C GLY A 843 -29.08 54.22 -37.76
N VAL A 844 -28.94 55.21 -38.64
CA VAL A 844 -29.42 56.57 -38.41
C VAL A 844 -30.48 56.95 -39.44
N ALA A 845 -31.57 57.57 -38.97
CA ALA A 845 -32.39 58.43 -39.79
C ALA A 845 -31.83 59.85 -39.70
N TYR A 846 -31.15 60.33 -40.74
CA TYR A 846 -30.40 61.59 -40.67
C TYR A 846 -31.30 62.79 -40.36
N GLY A 847 -30.96 63.53 -39.30
CA GLY A 847 -31.51 64.85 -38.98
C GLY A 847 -30.78 65.98 -39.70
N ASN A 848 -31.29 67.20 -39.59
CA ASN A 848 -30.69 68.40 -40.18
C ASN A 848 -30.33 69.40 -39.07
N SER A 849 -29.05 69.77 -38.95
CA SER A 849 -28.52 70.64 -37.89
C SER A 849 -29.05 72.07 -37.94
N ASN A 850 -29.62 72.50 -39.07
CA ASN A 850 -30.23 73.83 -39.18
C ASN A 850 -31.59 73.91 -38.48
N LEU A 851 -32.13 72.78 -38.00
CA LEU A 851 -33.39 72.72 -37.26
C LEU A 851 -33.20 73.14 -35.78
N VAL A 852 -32.81 74.39 -35.53
CA VAL A 852 -32.60 74.94 -34.17
C VAL A 852 -33.40 76.21 -33.91
N PRO A 853 -33.86 76.47 -32.66
CA PRO A 853 -34.65 77.65 -32.32
C PRO A 853 -34.01 78.99 -32.69
N GLY A 854 -32.69 79.13 -32.69
CA GLY A 854 -32.02 80.38 -33.06
C GLY A 854 -32.09 80.70 -34.56
N ASN A 855 -32.17 79.67 -35.40
CA ASN A 855 -32.30 79.78 -36.86
C ASN A 855 -33.76 79.83 -37.31
N ILE A 856 -34.65 79.46 -36.41
CA ILE A 856 -36.10 79.47 -36.61
C ILE A 856 -36.62 80.78 -36.00
N LYS A 857 -37.43 81.52 -36.75
CA LYS A 857 -38.01 82.78 -36.26
C LYS A 857 -38.88 82.51 -35.03
N LYS A 858 -38.84 83.42 -34.03
CA LYS A 858 -39.62 83.30 -32.79
C LYS A 858 -41.06 82.86 -33.10
N ASP A 859 -41.47 81.74 -32.50
CA ASP A 859 -42.82 81.12 -32.55
C ASP A 859 -43.23 80.19 -33.75
N VAL A 860 -42.33 79.73 -34.65
CA VAL A 860 -42.63 78.75 -35.75
C VAL A 860 -42.18 77.31 -35.42
N ASN A 861 -42.98 76.26 -35.74
CA ASN A 861 -42.69 74.84 -35.42
C ASN A 861 -42.42 73.92 -36.64
N ILE A 862 -41.26 73.25 -36.68
CA ILE A 862 -40.93 72.16 -37.61
C ILE A 862 -40.42 70.96 -36.80
N PHE A 863 -41.04 69.78 -36.96
CA PHE A 863 -40.74 68.55 -36.21
C PHE A 863 -40.59 68.74 -34.68
N GLY A 864 -41.30 69.70 -34.08
CA GLY A 864 -41.28 69.98 -32.64
C GLY A 864 -40.38 71.13 -32.19
N VAL A 865 -39.63 71.79 -33.09
CA VAL A 865 -38.68 72.87 -32.73
C VAL A 865 -39.28 74.25 -33.00
N VAL A 866 -39.45 75.06 -31.95
CA VAL A 866 -40.00 76.44 -31.99
C VAL A 866 -38.90 77.52 -31.89
N GLY A 867 -38.97 78.62 -32.65
CA GLY A 867 -37.90 79.65 -32.74
C GLY A 867 -37.71 80.65 -31.56
N SER A 868 -36.56 81.38 -31.44
CA SER A 868 -36.19 82.15 -30.19
C SER A 868 -35.24 83.41 -30.19
N TYR A 869 -34.60 83.88 -31.26
CA TYR A 869 -33.47 84.88 -31.25
C TYR A 869 -33.77 86.40 -30.87
N GLN A 870 -32.92 87.14 -30.05
CA GLN A 870 -33.03 88.59 -29.54
C GLN A 870 -31.66 89.32 -29.04
N GLY A 871 -31.48 90.69 -28.92
CA GLY A 871 -30.17 91.47 -28.67
C GLY A 871 -30.06 92.59 -27.52
N ALA A 872 -28.97 93.43 -27.38
CA ALA A 872 -28.52 94.25 -26.18
C ALA A 872 -29.12 95.66 -25.87
N GLU A 873 -29.36 96.02 -24.57
CA GLU A 873 -30.06 97.24 -24.07
C GLU A 873 -29.66 97.79 -22.65
N ILE A 874 -29.80 99.11 -22.39
CA ILE A 874 -29.63 99.78 -21.06
C ILE A 874 -30.78 99.42 -20.11
N LYS A 875 -30.47 99.13 -18.83
CA LYS A 875 -31.45 98.73 -17.82
C LYS A 875 -31.86 99.87 -16.89
N SER A 876 -30.92 100.64 -16.32
CA SER A 876 -31.25 101.74 -15.39
C SER A 876 -30.12 102.79 -15.22
N VAL A 877 -30.42 104.01 -14.71
CA VAL A 877 -29.44 105.10 -14.38
C VAL A 877 -29.87 105.88 -13.11
N GLN A 878 -28.96 106.18 -12.18
CA GLN A 878 -29.19 106.90 -10.90
C GLN A 878 -28.24 108.12 -10.74
N ARG A 879 -28.64 109.23 -10.10
CA ARG A 879 -27.86 110.49 -9.97
C ARG A 879 -28.05 111.26 -8.63
N ALA A 880 -27.04 111.97 -8.12
CA ALA A 880 -27.10 112.80 -6.89
C ALA A 880 -26.14 114.02 -6.84
N ARG A 881 -26.41 115.04 -6.00
CA ARG A 881 -25.51 116.18 -5.69
C ARG A 881 -25.23 116.28 -4.17
N VAL A 882 -23.97 116.53 -3.76
CA VAL A 882 -23.51 116.46 -2.36
C VAL A 882 -22.51 117.57 -1.98
N TYR A 883 -22.55 118.00 -0.70
CA TYR A 883 -21.78 119.09 -0.08
C TYR A 883 -20.80 118.51 0.97
N ILE A 884 -19.50 118.82 0.92
CA ILE A 884 -18.47 118.29 1.84
C ILE A 884 -18.00 119.42 2.78
N GLY A 885 -18.23 119.27 4.10
CA GLY A 885 -18.08 120.35 5.10
C GLY A 885 -16.70 120.44 5.80
N LEU A 886 -16.47 121.58 6.49
CA LEU A 886 -15.19 122.11 7.00
C LEU A 886 -14.32 121.18 7.88
N SER A 887 -14.82 120.04 8.36
CA SER A 887 -14.09 119.11 9.24
C SER A 887 -13.71 117.76 8.60
N ASP A 888 -14.37 117.31 7.53
CA ASP A 888 -14.30 115.91 7.07
C ASP A 888 -13.94 115.78 5.58
N TYR A 889 -12.89 115.02 5.26
CA TYR A 889 -12.37 114.81 3.89
C TYR A 889 -13.17 113.77 3.07
N VAL A 890 -14.25 113.17 3.60
CA VAL A 890 -14.98 112.03 2.98
C VAL A 890 -16.50 112.11 3.24
N TYR A 891 -17.30 111.87 2.20
CA TYR A 891 -18.77 111.77 2.19
C TYR A 891 -19.23 110.38 1.68
N ARG A 892 -20.31 109.82 2.25
CA ARG A 892 -20.88 108.53 1.85
C ARG A 892 -22.34 108.69 1.42
N LEU A 893 -22.70 108.15 0.27
CA LEU A 893 -24.04 108.22 -0.34
C LEU A 893 -24.61 106.81 -0.56
N GLN A 894 -25.84 106.57 -0.09
CA GLN A 894 -26.59 105.34 -0.43
C GLN A 894 -27.28 105.48 -1.81
N ILE A 895 -27.27 104.41 -2.61
CA ILE A 895 -27.92 104.29 -3.94
C ILE A 895 -28.80 103.02 -4.00
N ASN A 896 -29.73 102.92 -4.97
CA ASN A 896 -30.47 101.66 -5.18
C ASN A 896 -29.49 100.57 -5.64
N PRO A 897 -29.68 99.30 -5.19
CA PRO A 897 -28.78 98.21 -5.53
C PRO A 897 -28.56 98.08 -7.04
N VAL A 898 -27.30 98.08 -7.46
CA VAL A 898 -26.89 97.86 -8.86
C VAL A 898 -26.04 96.59 -8.97
N ASP A 899 -26.09 95.93 -10.12
CA ASP A 899 -25.08 94.91 -10.46
C ASP A 899 -23.74 95.61 -10.72
N ILE A 900 -22.87 95.63 -9.70
CA ILE A 900 -21.56 96.30 -9.73
C ILE A 900 -20.77 95.92 -11.00
N SER A 901 -20.90 94.67 -11.49
CA SER A 901 -20.15 94.18 -12.66
C SER A 901 -20.61 94.77 -14.00
N LYS A 902 -21.78 95.40 -14.03
CA LYS A 902 -22.40 96.02 -15.21
C LYS A 902 -22.62 97.51 -15.00
N THR A 903 -21.90 98.10 -14.03
CA THR A 903 -22.14 99.46 -13.61
C THR A 903 -20.89 100.32 -13.55
N ILE A 904 -20.99 101.51 -14.17
CA ILE A 904 -19.99 102.57 -14.09
C ILE A 904 -20.47 103.71 -13.19
N ILE A 905 -19.52 104.45 -12.61
CA ILE A 905 -19.79 105.67 -11.83
C ILE A 905 -19.04 106.84 -12.45
N ASN A 906 -19.70 108.00 -12.47
CA ASN A 906 -19.11 109.26 -12.90
C ASN A 906 -19.23 110.30 -11.77
N VAL A 907 -18.15 111.00 -11.40
CA VAL A 907 -18.15 112.03 -10.35
C VAL A 907 -17.39 113.29 -10.77
N TYR A 908 -17.97 114.47 -10.49
CA TYR A 908 -17.39 115.77 -10.86
C TYR A 908 -17.96 116.93 -10.00
N SER A 909 -17.21 118.03 -9.85
CA SER A 909 -17.69 119.23 -9.11
C SER A 909 -18.34 120.27 -10.03
N THR A 910 -19.29 121.05 -9.48
CA THR A 910 -19.94 122.18 -10.17
C THR A 910 -19.70 123.55 -9.50
N SER A 911 -18.96 123.63 -8.39
CA SER A 911 -18.81 124.88 -7.61
C SER A 911 -17.80 125.87 -8.21
N ILE A 912 -18.15 127.16 -8.21
CA ILE A 912 -17.41 128.26 -8.87
C ILE A 912 -16.62 129.17 -7.90
N SER A 913 -16.52 128.82 -6.61
CA SER A 913 -15.79 129.62 -5.61
C SER A 913 -14.26 129.46 -5.73
N ALA A 914 -13.55 130.58 -5.80
CA ALA A 914 -12.16 130.71 -6.26
C ALA A 914 -11.06 130.37 -5.23
N THR A 915 -11.35 129.58 -4.19
CA THR A 915 -10.41 129.40 -3.05
C THR A 915 -10.10 127.95 -2.67
N TYR A 916 -10.42 126.97 -3.53
CA TYR A 916 -10.26 125.54 -3.20
C TYR A 916 -9.00 124.89 -3.83
N ASN A 917 -8.39 123.91 -3.17
CA ASN A 917 -7.18 123.16 -3.51
C ASN A 917 -7.27 121.68 -3.07
N GLY A 918 -7.98 120.81 -3.84
CA GLY A 918 -8.06 119.35 -3.62
C GLY A 918 -8.81 118.55 -4.70
N ALA A 919 -8.51 117.25 -4.91
CA ALA A 919 -9.16 116.36 -5.90
C ALA A 919 -10.39 115.61 -5.32
N ILE A 920 -11.35 115.21 -6.17
CA ILE A 920 -12.55 114.45 -5.77
C ILE A 920 -12.46 113.01 -6.28
N LEU A 921 -12.76 112.05 -5.42
CA LEU A 921 -12.68 110.63 -5.74
C LEU A 921 -13.99 109.94 -5.42
N GLY A 922 -14.62 109.34 -6.43
CA GLY A 922 -15.86 108.59 -6.30
C GLY A 922 -15.63 107.12 -6.62
N ARG A 923 -16.14 106.24 -5.75
CA ARG A 923 -16.15 104.79 -5.96
C ARG A 923 -17.36 104.15 -5.31
N LEU A 924 -17.81 103.01 -5.83
CA LEU A 924 -18.76 102.14 -5.14
C LEU A 924 -18.01 101.51 -3.97
N ASN A 925 -18.52 101.72 -2.76
CA ASN A 925 -18.09 100.99 -1.57
C ASN A 925 -18.87 99.68 -1.40
N SER A 926 -20.10 99.61 -1.92
CA SER A 926 -20.91 98.40 -2.05
C SER A 926 -21.92 98.54 -3.19
N ALA A 927 -22.70 97.50 -3.52
CA ALA A 927 -23.75 97.55 -4.55
C ALA A 927 -24.80 98.65 -4.30
N SER A 928 -24.87 99.17 -3.09
CA SER A 928 -25.84 100.18 -2.64
C SER A 928 -25.18 101.41 -2.02
N GLU A 929 -23.86 101.57 -2.03
CA GLU A 929 -23.18 102.72 -1.43
C GLU A 929 -22.05 103.23 -2.33
N VAL A 930 -22.03 104.55 -2.55
CA VAL A 930 -20.94 105.28 -3.18
C VAL A 930 -20.21 106.12 -2.13
N VAL A 931 -18.89 106.04 -2.09
CA VAL A 931 -18.04 106.89 -1.26
C VAL A 931 -17.38 107.95 -2.14
N VAL A 932 -17.46 109.20 -1.69
CA VAL A 932 -16.84 110.35 -2.33
C VAL A 932 -15.86 111.03 -1.37
N SER A 933 -14.58 111.16 -1.73
CA SER A 933 -13.54 111.80 -0.90
C SER A 933 -13.02 113.07 -1.58
N SER A 934 -12.75 114.14 -0.83
CA SER A 934 -12.23 115.43 -1.33
C SER A 934 -10.93 115.83 -0.63
N GLY A 935 -9.94 116.31 -1.39
CA GLY A 935 -8.68 116.84 -0.86
C GLY A 935 -8.77 118.25 -0.24
N ASP A 936 -9.91 118.94 -0.38
CA ASP A 936 -10.16 120.25 0.24
C ASP A 936 -11.48 120.24 1.03
N LYS A 937 -11.40 120.75 2.27
CA LYS A 937 -12.47 120.85 3.27
C LYS A 937 -13.57 121.84 2.91
N ASN A 938 -13.30 122.74 1.96
CA ASN A 938 -14.20 123.83 1.62
C ASN A 938 -15.05 123.54 0.35
N MET A 939 -15.00 122.33 -0.23
CA MET A 939 -15.76 122.03 -1.46
C MET A 939 -17.24 121.77 -1.21
N THR A 940 -18.10 122.65 -1.71
CA THR A 940 -19.54 122.62 -1.44
C THR A 940 -20.44 122.21 -2.62
N ASP A 941 -19.99 121.58 -3.72
CA ASP A 941 -20.93 121.11 -4.78
C ASP A 941 -20.33 120.00 -5.70
N VAL A 942 -20.69 118.73 -5.46
CA VAL A 942 -20.22 117.53 -6.21
C VAL A 942 -21.39 116.70 -6.74
N VAL A 943 -21.38 116.34 -8.03
CA VAL A 943 -22.37 115.49 -8.73
C VAL A 943 -21.85 114.05 -8.86
N ILE A 944 -22.75 113.08 -8.73
CA ILE A 944 -22.50 111.63 -8.86
C ILE A 944 -23.54 111.01 -9.80
N GLU A 945 -23.12 110.15 -10.74
CA GLU A 945 -23.99 109.34 -11.62
C GLU A 945 -23.59 107.84 -11.60
N VAL A 946 -24.57 106.92 -11.66
CA VAL A 946 -24.40 105.46 -11.63
C VAL A 946 -25.29 104.80 -12.71
N VAL A 947 -24.76 103.96 -13.62
CA VAL A 947 -25.47 103.42 -14.82
C VAL A 947 -25.44 101.87 -14.88
N GLU A 948 -26.54 101.16 -15.22
CA GLU A 948 -26.67 99.67 -15.28
C GLU A 948 -27.31 99.13 -16.61
N PHE A 949 -26.97 97.91 -17.07
CA PHE A 949 -27.42 97.28 -18.34
C PHE A 949 -28.10 95.89 -18.16
N TYR A 950 -29.01 95.47 -19.09
CA TYR A 950 -29.77 94.18 -19.01
C TYR A 950 -28.88 92.96 -19.30
N GLY A 951 -27.98 93.10 -20.26
CA GLY A 951 -27.07 92.06 -20.73
C GLY A 951 -26.33 92.50 -21.99
N GLY A 952 -25.26 91.80 -22.34
CA GLY A 952 -24.44 92.14 -23.50
C GLY A 952 -23.38 93.22 -23.27
N VAL A 953 -22.93 93.48 -22.02
CA VAL A 953 -21.82 94.38 -21.67
C VAL A 953 -20.95 93.88 -20.49
N SER A 954 -19.73 94.40 -20.29
CA SER A 954 -18.82 94.17 -19.13
C SER A 954 -18.13 95.44 -18.62
N VAL A 955 -17.93 95.61 -17.30
CA VAL A 955 -17.29 96.81 -16.68
C VAL A 955 -16.10 96.47 -15.76
N GLN A 956 -15.06 97.33 -15.72
CA GLN A 956 -13.88 97.26 -14.84
C GLN A 956 -13.59 98.63 -14.16
N SER A 957 -12.97 98.69 -12.96
CA SER A 957 -12.63 99.97 -12.27
C SER A 957 -11.51 99.87 -11.20
N GLY A 958 -10.93 101.00 -10.75
CA GLY A 958 -9.88 101.05 -9.72
C GLY A 958 -9.41 102.45 -9.24
N LEU A 959 -8.50 102.53 -8.27
CA LEU A 959 -7.88 103.76 -7.71
C LEU A 959 -6.34 103.74 -7.86
N THR A 960 -5.71 104.85 -8.22
CA THR A 960 -4.24 104.94 -8.36
C THR A 960 -3.73 106.37 -8.21
N ASN A 961 -2.56 106.56 -7.58
CA ASN A 961 -1.84 107.84 -7.58
C ASN A 961 -1.42 108.23 -8.99
N ALA A 962 -1.97 109.32 -9.49
CA ALA A 962 -1.50 110.04 -10.65
C ALA A 962 -0.09 110.57 -10.39
N SER A 963 0.68 110.75 -11.47
CA SER A 963 2.04 111.24 -11.40
C SER A 963 2.36 112.21 -12.55
N PRO A 964 3.26 113.21 -12.35
CA PRO A 964 3.71 114.10 -13.41
C PRO A 964 4.43 113.40 -14.56
N THR A 965 4.87 112.15 -14.38
CA THR A 965 5.45 111.32 -15.44
C THR A 965 4.47 110.27 -15.96
N GLY A 966 3.25 110.22 -15.44
CA GLY A 966 2.27 109.16 -15.69
C GLY A 966 2.57 107.87 -14.92
N LYS A 967 1.51 107.17 -14.53
CA LYS A 967 1.59 105.85 -13.87
C LYS A 967 0.69 104.85 -14.61
N ASN A 968 1.28 103.75 -15.07
CA ASN A 968 0.54 102.69 -15.74
C ASN A 968 -0.18 101.79 -14.72
N VAL A 969 -1.38 101.36 -15.07
CA VAL A 969 -2.23 100.45 -14.29
C VAL A 969 -2.69 99.32 -15.22
N THR A 970 -2.41 98.08 -14.83
CA THR A 970 -2.88 96.90 -15.57
C THR A 970 -4.37 96.63 -15.27
N ILE A 971 -5.16 96.38 -16.31
CA ILE A 971 -6.59 96.03 -16.30
C ILE A 971 -6.81 94.67 -17.00
N ALA A 972 -7.97 94.03 -16.83
CA ALA A 972 -8.30 92.81 -17.55
C ALA A 972 -8.55 93.09 -19.04
N THR A 973 -8.26 92.11 -19.90
CA THR A 973 -8.28 92.29 -21.35
C THR A 973 -9.64 92.75 -21.88
N ILE A 974 -9.68 93.83 -22.66
CA ILE A 974 -10.88 94.36 -23.32
C ILE A 974 -10.74 94.37 -24.85
N ASN A 975 -11.88 94.34 -25.56
CA ASN A 975 -11.90 94.70 -26.98
C ASN A 975 -11.95 96.23 -27.10
N ILE A 976 -10.82 96.83 -27.44
CA ILE A 976 -10.66 98.29 -27.50
C ILE A 976 -11.70 98.97 -28.42
N ASN A 977 -12.15 98.31 -29.49
CA ASN A 977 -13.11 98.87 -30.46
C ASN A 977 -14.56 98.85 -29.97
N ARG A 978 -14.83 98.14 -28.87
CA ARG A 978 -16.16 98.05 -28.25
C ARG A 978 -16.13 98.61 -26.82
N SER A 979 -15.11 99.39 -26.45
CA SER A 979 -14.87 99.84 -25.08
C SER A 979 -14.77 101.36 -24.87
N MET A 980 -15.07 101.83 -23.66
CA MET A 980 -15.04 103.25 -23.23
C MET A 980 -14.41 103.41 -21.84
N ILE A 981 -13.73 104.53 -21.53
CA ILE A 981 -13.06 104.80 -20.24
C ILE A 981 -13.53 106.10 -19.56
N PHE A 982 -13.61 106.10 -18.23
CA PHE A 982 -14.03 107.22 -17.38
C PHE A 982 -13.06 107.38 -16.19
N CYS A 983 -12.90 108.59 -15.64
CA CYS A 983 -12.08 108.84 -14.44
C CYS A 983 -12.56 110.04 -13.62
N SER A 984 -12.08 110.17 -12.37
CA SER A 984 -12.39 111.29 -11.48
C SER A 984 -11.64 112.58 -11.87
N ASN A 985 -12.33 113.73 -11.92
CA ASN A 985 -11.73 115.00 -12.41
C ASN A 985 -12.11 116.25 -11.56
N ARG A 986 -11.25 117.29 -11.57
CA ARG A 986 -11.50 118.64 -11.02
C ARG A 986 -11.26 119.70 -12.10
N ASP A 987 -12.25 120.55 -12.38
CA ASP A 987 -12.07 121.67 -13.32
C ASP A 987 -12.76 122.97 -12.87
N ASN A 988 -11.99 124.02 -12.51
CA ASN A 988 -12.05 125.36 -13.15
C ASN A 988 -10.84 126.28 -12.78
N SER A 989 -10.41 127.10 -13.75
CA SER A 989 -9.13 127.82 -14.02
C SER A 989 -8.40 128.75 -12.99
N TYR A 990 -7.05 128.82 -13.11
CA TYR A 990 -6.01 129.69 -12.48
C TYR A 990 -5.75 129.52 -10.95
N ASN A 991 -4.63 128.98 -10.44
CA ASN A 991 -3.35 128.50 -10.98
C ASN A 991 -3.12 127.08 -10.41
N THR A 992 -3.09 126.10 -11.31
CA THR A 992 -3.62 124.73 -11.17
C THR A 992 -2.53 123.71 -10.82
N LYS A 993 -2.79 122.79 -9.86
CA LYS A 993 -1.82 121.75 -9.44
C LYS A 993 -2.35 120.31 -9.28
N ASN A 994 -3.66 120.03 -9.45
CA ASN A 994 -4.26 118.69 -9.24
C ASN A 994 -5.30 118.30 -10.33
N ARG A 995 -4.91 118.26 -11.62
CA ARG A 995 -5.71 117.69 -12.72
C ARG A 995 -5.22 116.30 -13.10
N ALA A 996 -6.12 115.38 -13.44
CA ALA A 996 -5.79 114.04 -13.89
C ALA A 996 -6.50 113.63 -15.17
N SER A 997 -5.84 112.81 -15.97
CA SER A 997 -6.41 112.15 -17.15
C SER A 997 -6.06 110.66 -17.16
N VAL A 998 -7.00 109.86 -17.64
CA VAL A 998 -6.83 108.41 -17.79
C VAL A 998 -7.22 108.01 -19.20
N TYR A 999 -6.36 107.25 -19.87
CA TYR A 999 -6.64 106.71 -21.20
C TYR A 999 -6.18 105.26 -21.31
N ILE A 1000 -6.89 104.51 -22.15
CA ILE A 1000 -6.55 103.12 -22.49
C ILE A 1000 -5.29 103.16 -23.35
N THR A 1001 -4.23 102.51 -22.88
CA THR A 1001 -2.94 102.46 -23.57
C THR A 1001 -2.89 101.26 -24.51
N ASP A 1002 -3.44 100.12 -24.08
CA ASP A 1002 -3.64 98.91 -24.89
C ASP A 1002 -4.78 98.07 -24.29
N SER A 1003 -5.00 96.86 -24.80
CA SER A 1003 -6.11 96.00 -24.38
C SER A 1003 -6.08 95.58 -22.91
N ASN A 1004 -4.97 95.76 -22.18
CA ASN A 1004 -4.86 95.37 -20.78
C ASN A 1004 -4.18 96.43 -19.89
N THR A 1005 -3.93 97.63 -20.39
CA THR A 1005 -3.24 98.69 -19.65
C THR A 1005 -3.89 100.04 -19.86
N ILE A 1006 -4.05 100.78 -18.77
CA ILE A 1006 -4.42 102.19 -18.78
C ILE A 1006 -3.30 103.02 -18.16
N THR A 1007 -3.16 104.28 -18.57
CA THR A 1007 -2.17 105.19 -17.99
C THR A 1007 -2.87 106.34 -17.29
N VAL A 1008 -2.50 106.62 -16.03
CA VAL A 1008 -3.05 107.68 -15.18
C VAL A 1008 -2.00 108.79 -15.02
N PHE A 1009 -2.29 109.99 -15.51
CA PHE A 1009 -1.38 111.14 -15.48
C PHE A 1009 -1.93 112.25 -14.57
N GLY A 1010 -1.07 113.00 -13.88
CA GLY A 1010 -1.50 114.17 -13.10
C GLY A 1010 -0.39 115.20 -12.81
N GLU A 1011 -0.76 116.49 -12.73
CA GLU A 1011 0.19 117.61 -12.62
C GLU A 1011 1.06 117.58 -11.33
N THR A 1012 0.57 116.93 -10.28
CA THR A 1012 1.33 116.55 -9.08
C THR A 1012 0.94 115.12 -8.68
N ASN A 1013 1.60 114.53 -7.68
CA ASN A 1013 1.25 113.20 -7.21
C ASN A 1013 -0.01 113.25 -6.30
N PHE A 1014 -1.15 112.74 -6.77
CA PHE A 1014 -2.39 112.58 -6.01
C PHE A 1014 -3.26 111.42 -6.54
N GLU A 1015 -4.18 110.87 -5.74
CA GLU A 1015 -4.98 109.68 -6.10
C GLU A 1015 -6.15 110.00 -7.07
N VAL A 1016 -6.48 109.07 -7.98
CA VAL A 1016 -7.52 109.17 -9.05
C VAL A 1016 -8.29 107.84 -9.17
N SER A 1017 -9.62 107.87 -9.37
CA SER A 1017 -10.43 106.68 -9.72
C SER A 1017 -10.70 106.56 -11.22
N TRP A 1018 -10.80 105.34 -11.76
CA TRP A 1018 -11.02 105.04 -13.18
C TRP A 1018 -12.01 103.88 -13.41
N PHE A 1019 -12.70 103.85 -14.56
CA PHE A 1019 -13.68 102.83 -14.99
C PHE A 1019 -13.59 102.54 -16.50
N VAL A 1020 -13.75 101.28 -16.95
CA VAL A 1020 -13.79 100.84 -18.36
C VAL A 1020 -15.02 99.98 -18.65
N LEU A 1021 -15.79 100.25 -19.71
CA LEU A 1021 -17.01 99.52 -20.14
C LEU A 1021 -16.82 98.91 -21.55
N THR A 1022 -17.27 97.66 -21.82
CA THR A 1022 -17.18 96.94 -23.12
C THR A 1022 -18.52 96.29 -23.56
N PHE A 1023 -18.92 96.37 -24.84
CA PHE A 1023 -20.14 95.71 -25.40
C PHE A 1023 -19.83 94.34 -26.04
N LEU A 1024 -20.68 93.33 -25.79
CA LEU A 1024 -20.51 91.91 -26.15
C LEU A 1024 -21.18 91.49 -27.45
#